data_AF-A0A9P7KIG7-F1
#
_entry.id   AF-A0A9P7KIG7-F1
#
_cell.length_a   1.000
_cell.length_b   1.000
_cell.length_c   1.000
_cell.angle_alpha   90.00
_cell.angle_beta   90.00
_cell.angle_gamma   90.00
#
_symmetry.space_group_name_H-M   'P 1'
#
loop_
_entity.id
_entity.type
_entity.pdbx_description
1 polymer ?
#
loop_
_entity_poly.entity_id
_entity_poly.type
_entity_poly.pdbx_seq_one_letter_code
_entity_poly.pdbx_strand_id
1 'polypeptide(L)'
;MRLQSLFRLFPYYLVWTLLAGVTGAHSQTTGGNRTTIVDAELEAFINKVLADWNSPGGVAVAFVKKDDNGVWTNVETKGYGRATASGTNVTENTMFNIGSNSKLFTALATSLLINNETISPRLNWDSKIKDFVPMFNLTDPVATEEATPLDLMTHRTGYTLHDFSYRYSDDVPAVIEKMQYLRQSAGFRDVWQYNNNMYTTLSYLPTLLLPNKPPFARYVKEFIFDKLGMNRTTYDYNKANAEGLRADGMAREGLDVYKDPFSGTPRAVQYWTSQTGGEDGSVLAGAGGVITCATDVATLLQTLLLDGVHPKTNETVIPPGVLKKITRALSLQTGTPDWPEVSLYAYGAAQLQITYRGHRFNTQISRLPYDNLGVSVLTNDHEYGKVIGEIIKNHILDKALGLEPIDWNSRYKAQKSIPPVPATPRPTNSTLPSTNFTNIAGTYENRGYGEIELCLLAPENPSPSASCAALTTNITTILPGVLRPGIPTLVGLVDSPWYSHIVVEHFNADLFNPTNDSALPYWTFNDKRSSDNKMIAELDVSGDQVALGLAGFWEGLWDGAAAGVPKPLGATVRERAEVYFVKGASSPSRARAAAAVPQTDAALSVVFSDQAPPAIGPYSQGIKFGDLLFLSGSLPLNSKGELVGEGDVRAQTRQVLANMKAVIDAAGSDLGKVIKTTVFLKSLQDFETVNGIYGNFFGDHRPTRSAYEVSRLPRDVLVEIEAIVSTK
;
A
#
# COMPACT_ATOMS: atom_id res chain seq x y z
N MET A 1 -52.68 3.96 35.94
CA MET A 1 -54.03 4.09 35.35
C MET A 1 -54.06 3.25 34.07
N ARG A 2 -54.85 2.16 34.11
CA ARG A 2 -55.30 1.24 33.05
C ARG A 2 -54.30 0.38 32.24
N LEU A 3 -54.32 -0.89 32.67
CA LEU A 3 -54.00 -2.16 32.03
C LEU A 3 -55.00 -2.55 30.90
N GLN A 4 -54.65 -3.64 30.18
CA GLN A 4 -55.43 -4.55 29.30
C GLN A 4 -55.32 -4.27 27.79
N SER A 5 -55.01 -5.23 26.90
CA SER A 5 -55.33 -6.67 26.84
C SER A 5 -54.36 -7.41 25.87
N LEU A 6 -53.68 -8.51 26.28
CA LEU A 6 -54.02 -9.95 26.13
C LEU A 6 -54.08 -10.46 24.67
N PHE A 7 -53.02 -11.09 24.13
CA PHE A 7 -52.76 -12.55 24.07
C PHE A 7 -53.88 -13.41 23.44
N ARG A 8 -53.55 -14.15 22.36
CA ARG A 8 -53.61 -15.64 22.28
C ARG A 8 -52.98 -16.22 21.01
N LEU A 9 -52.30 -17.35 21.21
CA LEU A 9 -51.53 -18.20 20.28
C LEU A 9 -52.40 -19.23 19.53
N PHE A 10 -52.04 -19.55 18.27
CA PHE A 10 -51.90 -20.85 17.52
C PHE A 10 -52.87 -22.06 17.78
N PRO A 11 -52.96 -23.15 16.94
CA PRO A 11 -52.37 -23.47 15.61
C PRO A 11 -53.23 -24.35 14.59
N TYR A 12 -52.65 -24.58 13.39
CA TYR A 12 -52.59 -25.83 12.56
C TYR A 12 -53.67 -26.34 11.54
N TYR A 13 -53.14 -26.65 10.34
CA TYR A 13 -53.42 -27.70 9.32
C TYR A 13 -54.50 -27.60 8.21
N LEU A 14 -53.97 -27.54 6.96
CA LEU A 14 -54.31 -28.20 5.68
C LEU A 14 -55.64 -28.99 5.51
N VAL A 15 -56.28 -28.83 4.33
CA VAL A 15 -56.55 -29.89 3.32
C VAL A 15 -57.10 -29.29 2.00
N TRP A 16 -56.69 -29.93 0.90
CA TRP A 16 -56.91 -29.67 -0.53
C TRP A 16 -58.26 -30.16 -1.11
N THR A 17 -58.67 -29.57 -2.25
CA THR A 17 -59.23 -30.15 -3.53
C THR A 17 -60.34 -29.25 -4.12
N LEU A 18 -60.68 -29.18 -5.41
CA LEU A 18 -60.08 -29.25 -6.76
C LEU A 18 -61.25 -28.99 -7.76
N LEU A 19 -60.96 -28.68 -9.04
CA LEU A 19 -61.83 -28.52 -10.25
C LEU A 19 -62.42 -27.12 -10.50
N ALA A 20 -62.38 -26.51 -11.69
CA ALA A 20 -61.91 -26.83 -13.05
C ALA A 20 -61.64 -25.46 -13.75
N GLY A 21 -60.62 -25.28 -14.59
CA GLY A 21 -60.65 -25.68 -16.00
C GLY A 21 -61.19 -24.58 -16.92
N VAL A 22 -60.40 -23.55 -17.21
CA VAL A 22 -60.55 -22.71 -18.43
C VAL A 22 -59.17 -22.48 -19.04
N THR A 23 -58.95 -23.08 -20.20
CA THR A 23 -57.78 -22.90 -21.06
C THR A 23 -57.86 -21.54 -21.74
N GLY A 24 -57.16 -20.55 -21.19
CA GLY A 24 -56.86 -19.30 -21.88
C GLY A 24 -55.41 -19.34 -22.36
N ALA A 25 -55.20 -19.41 -23.67
CA ALA A 25 -53.90 -19.24 -24.29
C ALA A 25 -53.32 -17.87 -23.90
N HIS A 26 -52.45 -17.85 -22.87
CA HIS A 26 -51.60 -16.70 -22.60
C HIS A 26 -50.34 -16.87 -23.43
N SER A 27 -50.29 -16.07 -24.50
CA SER A 27 -49.05 -15.68 -25.17
C SER A 27 -47.98 -15.40 -24.11
N GLN A 28 -46.94 -16.23 -24.08
CA GLN A 28 -45.69 -15.87 -23.41
C GLN A 28 -45.08 -14.72 -24.20
N THR A 29 -45.46 -13.49 -23.86
CA THR A 29 -44.64 -12.32 -24.12
C THR A 29 -43.44 -12.39 -23.20
N THR A 30 -42.42 -13.14 -23.62
CA THR A 30 -41.04 -12.98 -23.17
C THR A 30 -40.58 -11.58 -23.56
N GLY A 31 -40.63 -10.64 -22.63
CA GLY A 31 -40.30 -9.24 -22.93
C GLY A 31 -40.58 -8.28 -21.79
N GLY A 32 -40.24 -8.65 -20.55
CA GLY A 32 -40.05 -7.64 -19.52
C GLY A 32 -38.85 -6.79 -19.95
N ASN A 33 -39.07 -5.51 -20.24
CA ASN A 33 -38.04 -4.58 -20.65
C ASN A 33 -36.94 -4.57 -19.57
N ARG A 34 -35.81 -5.21 -19.87
CA ARG A 34 -34.66 -5.30 -18.96
C ARG A 34 -34.06 -3.90 -18.84
N THR A 35 -34.37 -3.18 -17.76
CA THR A 35 -33.80 -1.85 -17.52
C THR A 35 -32.30 -1.98 -17.31
N THR A 36 -31.53 -1.50 -18.30
CA THR A 36 -30.08 -1.34 -18.18
C THR A 36 -29.79 -0.27 -17.12
N ILE A 37 -28.87 -0.54 -16.21
CA ILE A 37 -28.50 0.41 -15.14
C ILE A 37 -27.31 1.26 -15.59
N VAL A 38 -26.33 0.64 -16.24
CA VAL A 38 -25.16 1.29 -16.84
C VAL A 38 -25.52 1.81 -18.22
N ASP A 39 -26.40 2.81 -18.26
CA ASP A 39 -26.93 3.43 -19.47
C ASP A 39 -26.38 4.83 -19.72
N ALA A 40 -26.91 5.52 -20.74
CA ALA A 40 -26.46 6.85 -21.14
C ALA A 40 -26.77 7.93 -20.09
N GLU A 41 -27.82 7.76 -19.29
CA GLU A 41 -28.15 8.67 -18.19
C GLU A 41 -27.12 8.55 -17.07
N LEU A 42 -26.77 7.32 -16.66
CA LEU A 42 -25.72 7.10 -15.66
C LEU A 42 -24.37 7.63 -16.17
N GLU A 43 -24.06 7.43 -17.45
CA GLU A 43 -22.84 7.98 -18.05
C GLU A 43 -22.79 9.51 -17.97
N ALA A 44 -23.88 10.19 -18.33
CA ALA A 44 -23.97 11.64 -18.22
C ALA A 44 -23.81 12.10 -16.76
N PHE A 45 -24.40 11.38 -15.81
CA PHE A 45 -24.26 11.64 -14.38
C PHE A 45 -22.81 11.47 -13.90
N ILE A 46 -22.15 10.34 -14.21
CA ILE A 46 -20.76 10.08 -13.81
C ILE A 46 -19.82 11.13 -14.39
N ASN A 47 -19.95 11.45 -15.68
CA ASN A 47 -19.13 12.48 -16.32
C ASN A 47 -19.34 13.85 -15.68
N LYS A 48 -20.59 14.18 -15.30
CA LYS A 48 -20.88 15.39 -14.54
C LYS A 48 -20.21 15.39 -13.16
N VAL A 49 -20.27 14.29 -12.40
CA VAL A 49 -19.60 14.20 -11.09
C VAL A 49 -18.09 14.36 -11.25
N LEU A 50 -17.46 13.66 -12.19
CA LEU A 50 -16.02 13.80 -12.45
C LEU A 50 -15.63 15.24 -12.79
N ALA A 51 -16.45 15.93 -13.60
CA ALA A 51 -16.24 17.34 -13.96
C ALA A 51 -16.45 18.28 -12.76
N ASP A 52 -17.54 18.12 -12.02
CA ASP A 52 -17.85 18.95 -10.86
C ASP A 52 -16.74 18.89 -9.80
N TRP A 53 -16.15 17.71 -9.59
CA TRP A 53 -15.06 17.48 -8.63
C TRP A 53 -13.66 17.76 -9.19
N ASN A 54 -13.56 18.21 -10.46
CA ASN A 54 -12.30 18.39 -11.17
C ASN A 54 -11.37 17.18 -10.93
N SER A 55 -11.92 15.97 -11.15
CA SER A 55 -11.24 14.71 -10.88
C SER A 55 -10.02 14.53 -11.79
N PRO A 56 -8.81 14.29 -11.26
CA PRO A 56 -7.64 13.97 -12.08
C PRO A 56 -7.70 12.53 -12.60
N GLY A 57 -8.53 11.68 -11.99
CA GLY A 57 -8.70 10.27 -12.34
C GLY A 57 -10.07 9.95 -12.96
N GLY A 58 -10.35 8.67 -13.08
CA GLY A 58 -11.60 8.09 -13.55
C GLY A 58 -12.13 7.02 -12.61
N VAL A 59 -13.15 6.31 -13.09
CA VAL A 59 -13.83 5.25 -12.35
C VAL A 59 -14.19 4.06 -13.24
N ALA A 60 -14.23 2.87 -12.66
CA ALA A 60 -14.79 1.68 -13.30
C ALA A 60 -15.92 1.10 -12.45
N VAL A 61 -17.07 0.89 -13.06
CA VAL A 61 -18.30 0.39 -12.42
C VAL A 61 -18.47 -1.09 -12.73
N ALA A 62 -18.85 -1.88 -11.73
CA ALA A 62 -19.41 -3.22 -11.88
C ALA A 62 -20.77 -3.28 -11.18
N PHE A 63 -21.81 -3.71 -11.88
CA PHE A 63 -23.16 -3.86 -11.36
C PHE A 63 -23.74 -5.23 -11.73
N VAL A 64 -24.33 -5.91 -10.76
CA VAL A 64 -24.97 -7.22 -10.96
C VAL A 64 -26.30 -7.28 -10.24
N LYS A 65 -27.30 -7.92 -10.83
CA LYS A 65 -28.63 -8.10 -10.24
C LYS A 65 -29.28 -9.40 -10.71
N LYS A 66 -29.96 -10.10 -9.81
CA LYS A 66 -30.88 -11.19 -10.13
C LYS A 66 -32.33 -10.78 -9.89
N ASP A 67 -33.25 -11.42 -10.60
CA ASP A 67 -34.66 -11.40 -10.22
C ASP A 67 -34.94 -12.33 -9.02
N ASP A 68 -36.18 -12.33 -8.55
CA ASP A 68 -36.63 -13.17 -7.43
C ASP A 68 -36.58 -14.67 -7.74
N ASN A 69 -36.49 -15.05 -9.03
CA ASN A 69 -36.31 -16.43 -9.46
C ASN A 69 -34.83 -16.84 -9.50
N GLY A 70 -33.91 -15.93 -9.15
CA GLY A 70 -32.47 -16.16 -9.16
C GLY A 70 -31.83 -16.06 -10.54
N VAL A 71 -32.53 -15.53 -11.54
CA VAL A 71 -32.00 -15.33 -12.91
C VAL A 71 -31.30 -13.98 -13.00
N TRP A 72 -30.09 -13.96 -13.56
CA TRP A 72 -29.31 -12.72 -13.75
C TRP A 72 -29.99 -11.74 -14.70
N THR A 73 -30.58 -10.67 -14.16
CA THR A 73 -31.17 -9.56 -14.91
C THR A 73 -30.17 -8.47 -15.23
N ASN A 74 -29.00 -8.39 -14.60
CA ASN A 74 -27.96 -7.43 -14.99
C ASN A 74 -26.58 -8.02 -14.63
N VAL A 75 -25.62 -7.91 -15.54
CA VAL A 75 -24.18 -8.10 -15.31
C VAL A 75 -23.49 -7.08 -16.21
N GLU A 76 -23.24 -5.91 -15.67
CA GLU A 76 -22.87 -4.71 -16.43
C GLU A 76 -21.59 -4.11 -15.87
N THR A 77 -20.65 -3.76 -16.75
CA THR A 77 -19.38 -3.14 -16.37
C THR A 77 -19.00 -2.05 -17.36
N LYS A 78 -18.49 -0.92 -16.88
CA LYS A 78 -18.02 0.17 -17.77
C LYS A 78 -17.00 1.07 -17.07
N GLY A 79 -16.05 1.60 -17.83
CA GLY A 79 -15.07 2.58 -17.39
C GLY A 79 -15.40 4.00 -17.86
N TYR A 80 -14.98 5.00 -17.08
CA TYR A 80 -15.20 6.43 -17.33
C TYR A 80 -13.99 7.25 -16.85
N GLY A 81 -13.70 8.36 -17.54
CA GLY A 81 -12.61 9.26 -17.15
C GLY A 81 -11.21 8.73 -17.44
N ARG A 82 -10.22 9.26 -16.72
CA ARG A 82 -8.78 9.11 -17.01
C ARG A 82 -8.11 8.03 -16.17
N ALA A 83 -7.48 7.05 -16.82
CA ALA A 83 -6.72 5.98 -16.18
C ALA A 83 -5.26 6.38 -15.89
N THR A 84 -4.61 7.14 -16.76
CA THR A 84 -3.17 7.47 -16.66
C THR A 84 -2.91 8.95 -16.85
N ALA A 85 -1.76 9.44 -16.36
CA ALA A 85 -1.35 10.83 -16.58
C ALA A 85 -1.18 11.16 -18.08
N SER A 86 -0.78 10.17 -18.90
CA SER A 86 -0.70 10.31 -20.36
C SER A 86 -2.04 10.50 -21.06
N GLY A 87 -3.17 10.34 -20.35
CA GLY A 87 -4.51 10.56 -20.87
C GLY A 87 -5.20 9.32 -21.42
N THR A 88 -4.74 8.12 -21.08
CA THR A 88 -5.47 6.88 -21.40
C THR A 88 -6.80 6.86 -20.65
N ASN A 89 -7.87 6.41 -21.31
CA ASN A 89 -9.19 6.33 -20.69
C ASN A 89 -9.34 5.07 -19.83
N VAL A 90 -10.16 5.16 -18.78
CA VAL A 90 -10.58 4.00 -18.00
C VAL A 90 -11.53 3.14 -18.84
N THR A 91 -11.33 1.83 -18.77
CA THR A 91 -12.22 0.79 -19.30
C THR A 91 -12.66 -0.14 -18.17
N GLU A 92 -13.62 -1.02 -18.44
CA GLU A 92 -14.01 -2.09 -17.50
C GLU A 92 -12.87 -3.05 -17.16
N ASN A 93 -11.83 -3.13 -18.01
CA ASN A 93 -10.65 -3.97 -17.80
C ASN A 93 -9.47 -3.22 -17.20
N THR A 94 -9.59 -1.91 -16.98
CA THR A 94 -8.55 -1.13 -16.30
C THR A 94 -8.37 -1.65 -14.88
N MET A 95 -7.12 -1.91 -14.50
CA MET A 95 -6.76 -2.47 -13.20
C MET A 95 -6.44 -1.37 -12.19
N PHE A 96 -7.06 -1.47 -11.02
CA PHE A 96 -6.93 -0.54 -9.90
C PHE A 96 -6.34 -1.29 -8.70
N ASN A 97 -5.43 -0.65 -7.98
CA ASN A 97 -5.11 -1.07 -6.62
C ASN A 97 -6.33 -0.80 -5.74
N ILE A 98 -6.90 -1.82 -5.09
CA ILE A 98 -8.15 -1.66 -4.32
C ILE A 98 -7.93 -1.44 -2.82
N GLY A 99 -6.66 -1.34 -2.41
CA GLY A 99 -6.25 -1.09 -1.03
C GLY A 99 -6.97 -2.02 -0.06
N SER A 100 -7.55 -1.47 1.00
CA SER A 100 -8.17 -2.20 2.11
C SER A 100 -9.32 -3.16 1.71
N ASN A 101 -9.89 -3.06 0.51
CA ASN A 101 -10.83 -4.08 0.01
C ASN A 101 -10.14 -5.45 -0.15
N SER A 102 -8.80 -5.49 -0.25
CA SER A 102 -7.98 -6.71 -0.25
C SER A 102 -8.22 -7.60 0.97
N LYS A 103 -8.60 -7.00 2.11
CA LYS A 103 -8.91 -7.71 3.36
C LYS A 103 -10.00 -8.76 3.20
N LEU A 104 -10.93 -8.55 2.26
CA LEU A 104 -11.96 -9.54 1.96
C LEU A 104 -11.33 -10.86 1.48
N PHE A 105 -10.30 -10.79 0.63
CA PHE A 105 -9.58 -11.97 0.16
C PHE A 105 -8.81 -12.67 1.28
N THR A 106 -8.25 -11.91 2.23
CA THR A 106 -7.63 -12.48 3.45
C THR A 106 -8.65 -13.18 4.35
N ALA A 107 -9.83 -12.58 4.54
CA ALA A 107 -10.91 -13.20 5.30
C ALA A 107 -11.40 -14.49 4.63
N LEU A 108 -11.56 -14.48 3.29
CA LEU A 108 -11.93 -15.65 2.50
C LEU A 108 -10.84 -16.74 2.58
N ALA A 109 -9.58 -16.40 2.36
CA ALA A 109 -8.45 -17.33 2.42
C ALA A 109 -8.33 -17.99 3.80
N THR A 110 -8.41 -17.20 4.88
CA THR A 110 -8.39 -17.75 6.24
C THR A 110 -9.59 -18.66 6.50
N SER A 111 -10.76 -18.31 5.95
CA SER A 111 -11.97 -19.13 6.05
C SER A 111 -11.81 -20.49 5.36
N LEU A 112 -11.13 -20.52 4.20
CA LEU A 112 -10.82 -21.75 3.48
C LEU A 112 -9.85 -22.64 4.27
N LEU A 113 -8.87 -22.06 4.96
CA LEU A 113 -8.00 -22.78 5.90
C LEU A 113 -8.80 -23.38 7.06
N ILE A 114 -9.71 -22.60 7.68
CA ILE A 114 -10.58 -23.09 8.76
C ILE A 114 -11.49 -24.24 8.29
N ASN A 115 -11.95 -24.19 7.04
CA ASN A 115 -12.76 -25.25 6.44
C ASN A 115 -11.93 -26.48 6.03
N ASN A 116 -10.60 -26.37 5.96
CA ASN A 116 -9.74 -27.47 5.55
C ASN A 116 -9.49 -28.44 6.72
N GLU A 117 -10.20 -29.56 6.72
CA GLU A 117 -10.11 -30.58 7.77
C GLU A 117 -8.79 -31.37 7.77
N THR A 118 -7.95 -31.20 6.76
CA THR A 118 -6.63 -31.87 6.67
C THR A 118 -5.54 -31.17 7.49
N ILE A 119 -5.77 -29.93 7.94
CA ILE A 119 -4.81 -29.17 8.75
C ILE A 119 -4.78 -29.73 10.18
N SER A 120 -3.58 -30.02 10.69
CA SER A 120 -3.34 -30.53 12.04
C SER A 120 -2.20 -29.78 12.74
N PRO A 121 -2.42 -29.19 13.94
CA PRO A 121 -3.69 -29.12 14.66
C PRO A 121 -4.76 -28.34 13.88
N ARG A 122 -6.04 -28.66 14.11
CA ARG A 122 -7.14 -28.05 13.35
C ARG A 122 -7.32 -26.57 13.71
N LEU A 123 -7.17 -25.68 12.73
CA LEU A 123 -7.56 -24.27 12.88
C LEU A 123 -9.09 -24.14 12.85
N ASN A 124 -9.65 -23.41 13.81
CA ASN A 124 -11.08 -23.08 13.86
C ASN A 124 -11.31 -21.63 14.32
N TRP A 125 -12.57 -21.19 14.37
CA TRP A 125 -12.91 -19.79 14.70
C TRP A 125 -12.56 -19.36 16.13
N ASP A 126 -12.44 -20.31 17.05
CA ASP A 126 -12.16 -20.10 18.46
C ASP A 126 -10.71 -20.45 18.83
N SER A 127 -9.93 -20.94 17.86
CA SER A 127 -8.49 -21.15 17.98
C SER A 127 -7.79 -19.87 18.42
N LYS A 128 -6.80 -20.00 19.32
CA LYS A 128 -5.94 -18.87 19.68
C LYS A 128 -4.92 -18.66 18.59
N ILE A 129 -4.73 -17.42 18.16
CA ILE A 129 -3.74 -17.10 17.12
C ILE A 129 -2.34 -17.53 17.55
N LYS A 130 -2.01 -17.34 18.83
CA LYS A 130 -0.71 -17.69 19.41
C LYS A 130 -0.37 -19.19 19.29
N ASP A 131 -1.36 -20.08 19.30
CA ASP A 131 -1.14 -21.53 19.14
C ASP A 131 -0.63 -21.89 17.75
N PHE A 132 -0.94 -21.05 16.75
CA PHE A 132 -0.57 -21.27 15.34
C PHE A 132 0.53 -20.32 14.87
N VAL A 133 0.65 -19.15 15.51
CA VAL A 133 1.61 -18.08 15.21
C VAL A 133 2.38 -17.77 16.49
N PRO A 134 3.41 -18.56 16.86
CA PRO A 134 4.04 -18.48 18.18
C PRO A 134 4.70 -17.13 18.49
N MET A 135 5.09 -16.38 17.46
CA MET A 135 5.66 -15.03 17.57
C MET A 135 4.60 -13.94 17.76
N PHE A 136 3.30 -14.26 17.72
CA PHE A 136 2.23 -13.29 17.94
C PHE A 136 2.23 -12.85 19.42
N ASN A 137 2.63 -11.60 19.64
CA ASN A 137 2.70 -11.01 20.97
C ASN A 137 2.32 -9.53 20.89
N LEU A 138 1.46 -9.09 21.80
CA LEU A 138 0.98 -7.72 21.95
C LEU A 138 1.37 -7.18 23.33
N THR A 139 1.28 -5.86 23.53
CA THR A 139 1.56 -5.26 24.84
C THR A 139 0.56 -5.67 25.93
N ASP A 140 -0.67 -6.04 25.55
CA ASP A 140 -1.74 -6.57 26.39
C ASP A 140 -1.61 -8.11 26.43
N PRO A 141 -1.34 -8.69 27.60
CA PRO A 141 -1.20 -10.14 27.74
C PRO A 141 -2.52 -10.88 27.48
N VAL A 142 -3.68 -10.28 27.77
CA VAL A 142 -4.97 -10.93 27.49
C VAL A 142 -5.19 -10.99 25.99
N ALA A 143 -4.98 -9.89 25.27
CA ALA A 143 -5.09 -9.89 23.81
C ALA A 143 -4.13 -10.89 23.15
N THR A 144 -2.92 -11.02 23.70
CA THR A 144 -1.90 -11.98 23.24
C THR A 144 -2.38 -13.43 23.35
N GLU A 145 -2.89 -13.83 24.52
CA GLU A 145 -3.28 -15.22 24.78
C GLU A 145 -4.66 -15.56 24.19
N GLU A 146 -5.57 -14.59 24.10
CA GLU A 146 -6.99 -14.85 23.86
C GLU A 146 -7.49 -14.48 22.45
N ALA A 147 -6.69 -13.78 21.64
CA ALA A 147 -7.08 -13.38 20.29
C ALA A 147 -7.34 -14.58 19.38
N THR A 148 -8.47 -14.53 18.68
CA THR A 148 -8.89 -15.52 17.67
C THR A 148 -8.85 -14.93 16.26
N PRO A 149 -8.99 -15.74 15.19
CA PRO A 149 -9.11 -15.22 13.83
C PRO A 149 -10.19 -14.15 13.67
N LEU A 150 -11.31 -14.27 14.39
CA LEU A 150 -12.36 -13.26 14.37
C LEU A 150 -11.92 -11.96 15.02
N ASP A 151 -11.16 -11.99 16.12
CA ASP A 151 -10.65 -10.77 16.75
C ASP A 151 -9.75 -9.96 15.80
N LEU A 152 -8.89 -10.65 15.04
CA LEU A 152 -8.02 -10.04 14.04
C LEU A 152 -8.84 -9.47 12.88
N MET A 153 -9.76 -10.26 12.32
CA MET A 153 -10.59 -9.82 11.17
C MET A 153 -11.56 -8.68 11.51
N THR A 154 -11.97 -8.54 12.77
CA THR A 154 -12.93 -7.52 13.18
C THR A 154 -12.31 -6.43 14.03
N HIS A 155 -10.98 -6.26 13.97
CA HIS A 155 -10.31 -5.07 14.49
C HIS A 155 -10.59 -4.82 15.98
N ARG A 156 -10.60 -5.87 16.81
CA ARG A 156 -11.00 -5.77 18.23
C ARG A 156 -9.94 -6.26 19.20
N THR A 157 -8.68 -6.14 18.82
CA THR A 157 -7.53 -6.51 19.67
C THR A 157 -7.10 -5.39 20.62
N GLY A 158 -7.68 -4.19 20.52
CA GLY A 158 -7.23 -2.99 21.26
C GLY A 158 -5.97 -2.33 20.66
N TYR A 159 -5.54 -2.84 19.51
CA TYR A 159 -4.32 -2.49 18.81
C TYR A 159 -4.65 -1.61 17.58
N THR A 160 -3.97 -0.47 17.46
CA THR A 160 -4.28 0.58 16.47
C THR A 160 -3.39 0.49 15.24
N LEU A 161 -3.55 1.41 14.28
CA LEU A 161 -3.02 1.30 12.92
C LEU A 161 -1.53 0.92 12.81
N HIS A 162 -0.63 1.62 13.50
CA HIS A 162 0.82 1.35 13.53
C HIS A 162 1.53 1.15 12.17
N ASP A 163 0.98 1.64 11.06
CA ASP A 163 1.52 1.45 9.70
C ASP A 163 2.94 2.01 9.52
N PHE A 164 3.35 2.97 10.35
CA PHE A 164 4.72 3.49 10.32
C PHE A 164 5.79 2.46 10.74
N SER A 165 5.39 1.35 11.37
CA SER A 165 6.32 0.28 11.77
C SER A 165 6.86 -0.54 10.60
N TYR A 166 6.17 -0.53 9.44
CA TYR A 166 6.58 -1.29 8.27
C TYR A 166 7.88 -0.75 7.66
N ARG A 167 8.71 -1.67 7.18
CA ARG A 167 9.86 -1.41 6.32
C ARG A 167 9.76 -2.17 5.00
N TYR A 168 10.38 -1.65 3.93
CA TYR A 168 10.41 -2.40 2.66
C TYR A 168 11.17 -3.71 2.77
N SER A 169 12.14 -3.77 3.68
CA SER A 169 12.92 -4.97 4.01
C SER A 169 12.21 -5.97 4.92
N ASP A 170 11.01 -5.63 5.44
CA ASP A 170 10.28 -6.55 6.31
C ASP A 170 9.77 -7.77 5.54
N ASP A 171 9.81 -8.91 6.19
CA ASP A 171 8.94 -10.04 5.90
C ASP A 171 7.76 -10.07 6.89
N VAL A 172 6.81 -10.99 6.68
CA VAL A 172 5.61 -11.07 7.52
C VAL A 172 5.94 -11.38 8.99
N PRO A 173 6.83 -12.34 9.32
CA PRO A 173 7.31 -12.55 10.69
C PRO A 173 7.86 -11.29 11.35
N ALA A 174 8.71 -10.51 10.67
CA ALA A 174 9.27 -9.26 11.21
C ALA A 174 8.18 -8.26 11.59
N VAL A 175 7.12 -8.13 10.78
CA VAL A 175 5.97 -7.27 11.11
C VAL A 175 5.25 -7.77 12.38
N ILE A 176 5.04 -9.09 12.51
CA ILE A 176 4.36 -9.68 13.67
C ILE A 176 5.20 -9.47 14.94
N GLU A 177 6.51 -9.71 14.89
CA GLU A 177 7.40 -9.58 16.04
C GLU A 177 7.49 -8.15 16.56
N LYS A 178 7.43 -7.14 15.69
CA LYS A 178 7.44 -5.73 16.09
C LYS A 178 6.23 -5.36 16.96
N MET A 179 5.10 -6.06 16.82
CA MET A 179 3.85 -5.72 17.50
C MET A 179 3.96 -5.72 19.02
N GLN A 180 4.87 -6.52 19.59
CA GLN A 180 5.11 -6.56 21.03
C GLN A 180 5.68 -5.25 21.61
N TYR A 181 6.24 -4.39 20.76
CA TYR A 181 6.83 -3.10 21.14
C TYR A 181 5.90 -1.91 20.86
N LEU A 182 4.75 -2.18 20.24
CA LEU A 182 3.82 -1.17 19.74
C LEU A 182 2.65 -1.05 20.71
N ARG A 183 2.46 0.15 21.23
CA ARG A 183 1.57 0.44 22.36
C ARG A 183 0.10 0.32 21.95
N GLN A 184 -0.68 -0.48 22.65
CA GLN A 184 -2.15 -0.51 22.50
C GLN A 184 -2.83 0.72 23.09
N SER A 185 -4.01 1.03 22.55
CA SER A 185 -4.80 2.21 22.95
C SER A 185 -6.08 1.88 23.70
N ALA A 186 -6.54 0.63 23.64
CA ALA A 186 -7.73 0.15 24.32
C ALA A 186 -7.52 -1.29 24.81
N GLY A 187 -8.37 -1.73 25.74
CA GLY A 187 -8.38 -3.12 26.18
C GLY A 187 -8.88 -4.07 25.10
N PHE A 188 -8.52 -5.34 25.25
CA PHE A 188 -8.96 -6.41 24.35
C PHE A 188 -10.49 -6.47 24.23
N ARG A 189 -11.00 -6.38 23.00
CA ARG A 189 -12.44 -6.39 22.61
C ARG A 189 -13.28 -5.20 23.10
N ASP A 190 -12.68 -4.17 23.68
CA ASP A 190 -13.42 -3.00 24.18
C ASP A 190 -13.96 -2.13 23.04
N VAL A 191 -13.13 -1.88 22.02
CA VAL A 191 -13.47 -0.99 20.91
C VAL A 191 -12.98 -1.54 19.56
N TRP A 192 -13.65 -1.14 18.49
CA TRP A 192 -13.22 -1.39 17.12
C TRP A 192 -12.09 -0.41 16.74
N GLN A 193 -10.97 -0.92 16.22
CA GLN A 193 -9.80 -0.12 15.87
C GLN A 193 -9.11 -0.66 14.62
N TYR A 194 -9.17 0.12 13.55
CA TYR A 194 -8.62 -0.29 12.28
C TYR A 194 -7.11 -0.59 12.40
N ASN A 195 -6.70 -1.76 11.91
CA ASN A 195 -5.31 -2.18 11.96
C ASN A 195 -4.96 -3.15 10.81
N ASN A 196 -3.91 -2.81 10.06
CA ASN A 196 -3.41 -3.63 8.96
C ASN A 196 -2.61 -4.86 9.44
N ASN A 197 -1.86 -4.74 10.54
CA ASN A 197 -1.00 -5.81 11.07
C ASN A 197 -1.77 -7.09 11.42
N MET A 198 -3.03 -6.99 11.86
CA MET A 198 -3.90 -8.14 12.08
C MET A 198 -4.12 -8.93 10.79
N TYR A 199 -4.31 -8.23 9.66
CA TYR A 199 -4.49 -8.86 8.35
C TYR A 199 -3.17 -9.37 7.77
N THR A 200 -2.06 -8.67 8.03
CA THR A 200 -0.71 -9.17 7.73
C THR A 200 -0.39 -10.43 8.54
N THR A 201 -0.85 -10.53 9.79
CA THR A 201 -0.70 -11.75 10.60
C THR A 201 -1.50 -12.91 10.00
N LEU A 202 -2.75 -12.67 9.63
CA LEU A 202 -3.61 -13.70 9.01
C LEU A 202 -3.07 -14.20 7.66
N SER A 203 -2.38 -13.33 6.90
CA SER A 203 -1.80 -13.74 5.62
C SER A 203 -0.66 -14.76 5.79
N TYR A 204 -0.08 -14.90 6.98
CA TYR A 204 0.98 -15.88 7.22
C TYR A 204 0.47 -17.32 7.43
N LEU A 205 -0.83 -17.50 7.69
CA LEU A 205 -1.41 -18.80 8.02
C LEU A 205 -1.21 -19.86 6.92
N PRO A 206 -1.38 -19.61 5.61
CA PRO A 206 -1.10 -20.61 4.58
C PRO A 206 0.35 -21.13 4.66
N THR A 207 1.32 -20.23 4.85
CA THR A 207 2.75 -20.57 4.98
C THR A 207 3.03 -21.45 6.19
N LEU A 208 2.33 -21.21 7.30
CA LEU A 208 2.51 -21.95 8.54
C LEU A 208 1.79 -23.31 8.55
N LEU A 209 0.59 -23.38 7.96
CA LEU A 209 -0.33 -24.48 8.18
C LEU A 209 -0.35 -25.52 7.06
N LEU A 210 0.11 -25.17 5.86
CA LEU A 210 0.07 -26.08 4.71
C LEU A 210 1.44 -26.75 4.46
N PRO A 211 1.47 -28.02 4.03
CA PRO A 211 2.73 -28.77 3.87
C PRO A 211 3.74 -28.13 2.92
N ASN A 212 3.25 -27.52 1.84
CA ASN A 212 4.04 -26.85 0.80
C ASN A 212 4.36 -25.39 1.14
N LYS A 213 3.89 -24.88 2.29
CA LYS A 213 4.16 -23.53 2.81
C LYS A 213 4.01 -22.42 1.74
N PRO A 214 2.91 -22.39 0.97
CA PRO A 214 2.77 -21.45 -0.13
C PRO A 214 2.70 -20.00 0.41
N PRO A 215 3.32 -19.02 -0.27
CA PRO A 215 3.07 -17.61 0.01
C PRO A 215 1.58 -17.28 -0.07
N PHE A 216 1.13 -16.32 0.73
CA PHE A 216 -0.27 -15.90 0.79
C PHE A 216 -0.87 -15.58 -0.59
N ALA A 217 -0.15 -14.79 -1.40
CA ALA A 217 -0.64 -14.38 -2.71
C ALA A 217 -0.87 -15.57 -3.63
N ARG A 218 0.01 -16.58 -3.58
CA ARG A 218 -0.14 -17.83 -4.35
C ARG A 218 -1.33 -18.65 -3.87
N TYR A 219 -1.52 -18.75 -2.57
CA TYR A 219 -2.68 -19.42 -1.99
C TYR A 219 -3.99 -18.73 -2.42
N VAL A 220 -4.09 -17.41 -2.32
CA VAL A 220 -5.27 -16.66 -2.80
C VAL A 220 -5.47 -16.85 -4.30
N LYS A 221 -4.40 -16.79 -5.08
CA LYS A 221 -4.48 -16.97 -6.53
C LYS A 221 -5.06 -18.34 -6.87
N GLU A 222 -4.50 -19.41 -6.31
CA GLU A 222 -4.91 -20.79 -6.60
C GLU A 222 -6.36 -21.06 -6.16
N PHE A 223 -6.71 -20.70 -4.93
CA PHE A 223 -7.98 -21.12 -4.33
C PHE A 223 -9.12 -20.12 -4.51
N ILE A 224 -8.84 -18.89 -4.97
CA ILE A 224 -9.85 -17.85 -5.19
C ILE A 224 -9.76 -17.32 -6.62
N PHE A 225 -8.66 -16.71 -7.04
CA PHE A 225 -8.62 -16.03 -8.35
C PHE A 225 -8.81 -17.01 -9.52
N ASP A 226 -8.01 -18.07 -9.57
CA ASP A 226 -8.04 -19.07 -10.64
C ASP A 226 -9.37 -19.84 -10.64
N LYS A 227 -9.87 -20.18 -9.45
CA LYS A 227 -11.17 -20.85 -9.27
C LYS A 227 -12.35 -20.01 -9.71
N LEU A 228 -12.24 -18.68 -9.61
CA LEU A 228 -13.27 -17.72 -10.06
C LEU A 228 -13.05 -17.23 -11.49
N GLY A 229 -11.94 -17.61 -12.14
CA GLY A 229 -11.56 -17.07 -13.44
C GLY A 229 -11.28 -15.57 -13.43
N MET A 230 -10.84 -15.02 -12.28
CA MET A 230 -10.43 -13.64 -12.11
C MET A 230 -9.01 -13.43 -12.69
N ASN A 231 -8.90 -13.59 -14.01
CA ASN A 231 -7.61 -13.76 -14.70
C ASN A 231 -6.75 -12.50 -14.74
N ARG A 232 -7.33 -11.31 -14.48
CA ARG A 232 -6.60 -10.04 -14.43
C ARG A 232 -6.22 -9.66 -13.00
N THR A 233 -6.86 -10.28 -12.02
CA THR A 233 -6.61 -10.00 -10.61
C THR A 233 -5.25 -10.55 -10.19
N THR A 234 -4.42 -9.70 -9.60
CA THR A 234 -3.06 -10.06 -9.18
C THR A 234 -2.61 -9.27 -7.94
N TYR A 235 -1.53 -9.72 -7.32
CA TYR A 235 -0.75 -8.98 -6.33
C TYR A 235 0.50 -8.31 -6.95
N ASP A 236 0.84 -8.67 -8.19
CA ASP A 236 2.07 -8.23 -8.85
C ASP A 236 1.86 -6.91 -9.61
N TYR A 237 2.40 -5.84 -9.05
CA TYR A 237 2.39 -4.52 -9.68
C TYR A 237 3.10 -4.50 -11.04
N ASN A 238 4.26 -5.15 -11.15
CA ASN A 238 5.05 -5.11 -12.39
C ASN A 238 4.32 -5.84 -13.51
N LYS A 239 3.70 -6.98 -13.20
CA LYS A 239 2.81 -7.68 -14.15
C LYS A 239 1.63 -6.80 -14.55
N ALA A 240 0.93 -6.22 -13.58
CA ALA A 240 -0.22 -5.36 -13.86
C ALA A 240 0.16 -4.17 -14.75
N ASN A 241 1.35 -3.59 -14.51
CA ASN A 241 1.88 -2.48 -15.28
C ASN A 241 2.33 -2.90 -16.69
N ALA A 242 2.98 -4.06 -16.83
CA ALA A 242 3.45 -4.60 -18.11
C ALA A 242 2.31 -4.94 -19.07
N GLU A 243 1.13 -5.30 -18.55
CA GLU A 243 -0.08 -5.51 -19.36
C GLU A 243 -0.66 -4.21 -19.96
N GLY A 244 -0.18 -3.02 -19.54
CA GLY A 244 -0.62 -1.73 -20.06
C GLY A 244 -2.05 -1.34 -19.64
N LEU A 245 -2.64 -2.08 -18.70
CA LEU A 245 -4.03 -1.92 -18.26
C LEU A 245 -4.15 -1.31 -16.85
N ARG A 246 -3.04 -1.15 -16.12
CA ARG A 246 -3.02 -0.56 -14.78
C ARG A 246 -3.27 0.95 -14.84
N ALA A 247 -4.20 1.44 -14.02
CA ALA A 247 -4.39 2.88 -13.81
C ALA A 247 -3.25 3.47 -12.96
N ASP A 248 -2.79 4.67 -13.28
CA ASP A 248 -1.95 5.46 -12.39
C ASP A 248 -2.76 5.90 -11.17
N GLY A 249 -2.11 6.04 -10.02
CA GLY A 249 -2.68 6.87 -8.96
C GLY A 249 -2.69 8.31 -9.45
N MET A 250 -3.85 8.96 -9.45
CA MET A 250 -4.02 10.32 -9.93
C MET A 250 -4.28 11.25 -8.76
N ALA A 251 -3.50 12.32 -8.67
CA ALA A 251 -3.59 13.34 -7.64
C ALA A 251 -3.68 14.74 -8.28
N ARG A 252 -3.78 15.76 -7.43
CA ARG A 252 -3.76 17.16 -7.86
C ARG A 252 -2.43 17.81 -7.52
N GLU A 253 -1.87 18.55 -8.47
CA GLU A 253 -0.78 19.49 -8.25
C GLU A 253 -1.37 20.87 -7.90
N GLY A 254 -0.83 21.53 -6.87
CA GLY A 254 -1.24 22.88 -6.49
C GLY A 254 -2.61 22.98 -5.81
N LEU A 255 -3.13 21.87 -5.26
CA LEU A 255 -4.37 21.87 -4.48
C LEU A 255 -4.23 22.74 -3.22
N ASP A 256 -5.10 23.74 -3.06
CA ASP A 256 -5.19 24.59 -1.87
C ASP A 256 -6.57 24.46 -1.21
N VAL A 257 -6.67 23.55 -0.23
CA VAL A 257 -7.94 23.23 0.47
C VAL A 257 -8.54 24.40 1.26
N TYR A 258 -7.79 25.48 1.48
CA TYR A 258 -8.28 26.66 2.19
C TYR A 258 -8.88 27.71 1.24
N LYS A 259 -8.47 27.73 -0.04
CA LYS A 259 -8.98 28.65 -1.04
C LYS A 259 -9.99 28.01 -1.97
N ASP A 260 -9.63 26.86 -2.53
CA ASP A 260 -10.48 26.08 -3.41
C ASP A 260 -10.12 24.60 -3.26
N PRO A 261 -10.92 23.83 -2.52
CA PRO A 261 -10.65 22.42 -2.26
C PRO A 261 -10.81 21.55 -3.51
N PHE A 262 -11.20 22.09 -4.67
CA PHE A 262 -11.33 21.35 -5.92
C PHE A 262 -10.36 21.83 -7.01
N SER A 263 -9.45 22.74 -6.64
CA SER A 263 -8.43 23.29 -7.53
C SER A 263 -7.32 22.28 -7.88
N GLY A 264 -6.37 22.73 -8.69
CA GLY A 264 -5.18 21.99 -9.05
C GLY A 264 -5.28 21.29 -10.40
N THR A 265 -4.13 20.80 -10.87
CA THR A 265 -3.98 20.12 -12.15
C THR A 265 -3.68 18.64 -11.97
N PRO A 266 -4.18 17.74 -12.84
CA PRO A 266 -3.91 16.32 -12.72
C PRO A 266 -2.41 15.99 -12.78
N ARG A 267 -1.95 15.15 -11.85
CA ARG A 267 -0.61 14.55 -11.86
C ARG A 267 -0.68 13.07 -11.50
N ALA A 268 0.24 12.27 -12.03
CA ALA A 268 0.45 10.93 -11.51
C ALA A 268 1.14 11.01 -10.15
N VAL A 269 0.72 10.13 -9.24
CA VAL A 269 1.42 9.80 -8.01
C VAL A 269 1.79 8.33 -8.03
N GLN A 270 3.00 8.06 -7.58
CA GLN A 270 3.48 6.70 -7.45
C GLN A 270 2.68 5.99 -6.36
N TYR A 271 2.19 4.79 -6.68
CA TYR A 271 1.54 3.91 -5.70
C TYR A 271 2.61 3.01 -5.08
N TRP A 272 2.95 3.25 -3.82
CA TRP A 272 4.14 2.70 -3.18
C TRP A 272 3.96 1.27 -2.63
N THR A 273 2.72 0.91 -2.27
CA THR A 273 2.45 -0.29 -1.45
C THR A 273 2.44 -1.62 -2.22
N SER A 274 2.45 -1.62 -3.56
CA SER A 274 2.42 -2.86 -4.39
C SER A 274 3.66 -3.13 -5.23
N GLN A 275 4.70 -2.29 -5.17
CA GLN A 275 5.83 -2.39 -6.11
C GLN A 275 6.82 -3.51 -5.80
N THR A 276 6.73 -4.13 -4.62
CA THR A 276 7.63 -5.18 -4.16
C THR A 276 6.89 -6.51 -3.97
N GLY A 277 7.59 -7.64 -4.05
CA GLY A 277 7.05 -8.98 -3.75
C GLY A 277 6.47 -9.78 -4.93
N GLY A 278 6.14 -9.12 -6.05
CA GLY A 278 5.65 -9.80 -7.27
C GLY A 278 4.43 -10.70 -7.01
N GLU A 279 4.30 -11.79 -7.77
CA GLU A 279 3.19 -12.74 -7.62
C GLU A 279 3.24 -13.57 -6.31
N ASP A 280 4.35 -13.54 -5.56
CA ASP A 280 4.42 -14.13 -4.21
C ASP A 280 3.83 -13.18 -3.14
N GLY A 281 3.65 -11.91 -3.50
CA GLY A 281 3.09 -10.85 -2.66
C GLY A 281 4.12 -10.22 -1.72
N SER A 282 3.83 -9.01 -1.26
CA SER A 282 4.60 -8.33 -0.21
C SER A 282 3.97 -8.55 1.17
N VAL A 283 4.58 -7.98 2.21
CA VAL A 283 3.99 -7.89 3.56
C VAL A 283 2.62 -7.20 3.57
N LEU A 284 2.28 -6.44 2.52
CA LEU A 284 0.98 -5.78 2.38
C LEU A 284 -0.06 -6.61 1.64
N ALA A 285 0.29 -7.79 1.11
CA ALA A 285 -0.66 -8.64 0.39
C ALA A 285 -1.92 -8.94 1.21
N GLY A 286 -1.77 -9.22 2.51
CA GLY A 286 -2.89 -9.48 3.41
C GLY A 286 -3.78 -8.26 3.69
N ALA A 287 -3.20 -7.06 3.73
CA ALA A 287 -3.89 -5.86 4.17
C ALA A 287 -4.42 -4.99 3.01
N GLY A 288 -3.74 -4.97 1.85
CA GLY A 288 -3.99 -3.97 0.82
C GLY A 288 -3.46 -4.26 -0.59
N GLY A 289 -2.89 -5.43 -0.87
CA GLY A 289 -2.10 -5.66 -2.08
C GLY A 289 -2.85 -6.07 -3.37
N VAL A 290 -4.17 -6.25 -3.35
CA VAL A 290 -4.91 -6.73 -4.54
C VAL A 290 -5.03 -5.63 -5.59
N ILE A 291 -4.78 -6.02 -6.84
CA ILE A 291 -5.00 -5.23 -8.05
C ILE A 291 -6.04 -5.97 -8.90
N THR A 292 -7.14 -5.30 -9.26
CA THR A 292 -8.26 -5.92 -9.99
C THR A 292 -8.95 -4.92 -10.91
N CYS A 293 -9.81 -5.42 -11.80
CA CYS A 293 -10.68 -4.61 -12.66
C CYS A 293 -12.17 -4.86 -12.39
N ALA A 294 -13.05 -4.11 -13.06
CA ALA A 294 -14.49 -4.21 -12.86
C ALA A 294 -15.07 -5.55 -13.37
N THR A 295 -14.52 -6.13 -14.44
CA THR A 295 -14.96 -7.42 -14.99
C THR A 295 -14.74 -8.57 -14.02
N ASP A 296 -13.57 -8.64 -13.38
CA ASP A 296 -13.27 -9.64 -12.35
C ASP A 296 -14.12 -9.41 -11.08
N VAL A 297 -14.30 -8.15 -10.67
CA VAL A 297 -15.16 -7.80 -9.51
C VAL A 297 -16.63 -8.17 -9.76
N ALA A 298 -17.14 -8.04 -10.99
CA ALA A 298 -18.50 -8.49 -11.32
C ALA A 298 -18.66 -10.01 -11.10
N THR A 299 -17.62 -10.80 -11.39
CA THR A 299 -17.62 -12.25 -11.13
C THR A 299 -17.58 -12.56 -9.62
N LEU A 300 -16.79 -11.81 -8.86
CA LEU A 300 -16.76 -11.90 -7.40
C LEU A 300 -18.13 -11.54 -6.79
N LEU A 301 -18.75 -10.44 -7.21
CA LEU A 301 -20.07 -10.02 -6.73
C LEU A 301 -21.14 -11.09 -7.00
N GLN A 302 -21.15 -11.66 -8.20
CA GLN A 302 -22.05 -12.77 -8.53
C GLN A 302 -21.84 -13.96 -7.60
N THR A 303 -20.59 -14.35 -7.40
CA THR A 303 -20.21 -15.47 -6.51
C THR A 303 -20.70 -15.23 -5.09
N LEU A 304 -20.50 -14.02 -4.55
CA LEU A 304 -20.93 -13.66 -3.20
C LEU A 304 -22.47 -13.61 -3.06
N LEU A 305 -23.22 -13.31 -4.12
CA LEU A 305 -24.69 -13.37 -4.15
C LEU A 305 -25.24 -14.78 -4.41
N LEU A 306 -24.39 -15.71 -4.82
CA LEU A 306 -24.68 -17.14 -4.96
C LEU A 306 -24.10 -17.95 -3.79
N ASP A 307 -23.95 -17.30 -2.63
CA ASP A 307 -23.43 -17.92 -1.41
C ASP A 307 -22.08 -18.65 -1.59
N GLY A 308 -21.23 -18.12 -2.47
CA GLY A 308 -19.88 -18.64 -2.73
C GLY A 308 -19.76 -19.60 -3.92
N VAL A 309 -20.84 -19.80 -4.67
CA VAL A 309 -20.88 -20.63 -5.88
C VAL A 309 -20.50 -19.82 -7.12
N HIS A 310 -19.63 -20.39 -7.95
CA HIS A 310 -19.19 -19.78 -9.20
C HIS A 310 -20.38 -19.63 -10.17
N PRO A 311 -20.63 -18.43 -10.74
CA PRO A 311 -21.84 -18.15 -11.52
C PRO A 311 -21.98 -18.94 -12.82
N LYS A 312 -20.87 -19.36 -13.45
CA LYS A 312 -20.86 -20.16 -14.70
C LYS A 312 -20.68 -21.66 -14.50
N THR A 313 -19.75 -22.11 -13.65
CA THR A 313 -19.42 -23.53 -13.49
C THR A 313 -20.27 -24.23 -12.42
N ASN A 314 -20.98 -23.49 -11.58
CA ASN A 314 -21.72 -24.00 -10.43
C ASN A 314 -20.84 -24.71 -9.37
N GLU A 315 -19.51 -24.56 -9.46
CA GLU A 315 -18.57 -25.04 -8.44
C GLU A 315 -18.69 -24.19 -7.17
N THR A 316 -18.74 -24.82 -6.00
CA THR A 316 -18.64 -24.10 -4.72
C THR A 316 -17.18 -23.73 -4.48
N VAL A 317 -16.83 -22.46 -4.67
CA VAL A 317 -15.47 -21.96 -4.44
C VAL A 317 -15.31 -21.51 -2.99
N ILE A 318 -16.31 -20.83 -2.45
CA ILE A 318 -16.35 -20.40 -1.05
C ILE A 318 -17.50 -21.16 -0.37
N PRO A 319 -17.25 -21.98 0.66
CA PRO A 319 -18.33 -22.70 1.34
C PRO A 319 -19.37 -21.74 1.96
N PRO A 320 -20.68 -21.96 1.77
CA PRO A 320 -21.73 -21.06 2.27
C PRO A 320 -21.67 -20.84 3.78
N GLY A 321 -21.30 -21.88 4.55
CA GLY A 321 -21.18 -21.80 6.00
C GLY A 321 -20.13 -20.79 6.48
N VAL A 322 -18.97 -20.76 5.80
CA VAL A 322 -17.91 -19.81 6.17
C VAL A 322 -18.24 -18.39 5.71
N LEU A 323 -18.85 -18.24 4.53
CA LEU A 323 -19.30 -16.93 4.05
C LEU A 323 -20.33 -16.30 5.00
N LYS A 324 -21.31 -17.07 5.47
CA LYS A 324 -22.29 -16.62 6.47
C LYS A 324 -21.63 -16.20 7.78
N LYS A 325 -20.57 -16.89 8.21
CA LYS A 325 -19.82 -16.54 9.42
C LYS A 325 -19.10 -15.19 9.29
N ILE A 326 -18.34 -14.98 8.21
CA ILE A 326 -17.56 -13.73 8.03
C ILE A 326 -18.44 -12.52 7.71
N THR A 327 -19.64 -12.75 7.21
CA THR A 327 -20.62 -11.71 6.86
C THR A 327 -21.57 -11.39 8.00
N ARG A 328 -21.25 -11.79 9.24
CA ARG A 328 -21.93 -11.36 10.45
C ARG A 328 -21.20 -10.16 11.07
N ALA A 329 -21.93 -9.11 11.39
CA ALA A 329 -21.39 -8.00 12.18
C ALA A 329 -21.06 -8.49 13.61
N LEU A 330 -19.86 -8.17 14.07
CA LEU A 330 -19.34 -8.57 15.39
C LEU A 330 -18.90 -7.38 16.25
N SER A 331 -18.64 -6.24 15.63
CA SER A 331 -18.23 -5.01 16.31
C SER A 331 -18.90 -3.79 15.69
N LEU A 332 -18.97 -2.70 16.45
CA LEU A 332 -19.48 -1.42 15.99
C LEU A 332 -18.28 -0.53 15.62
N GLN A 333 -18.20 -0.09 14.36
CA GLN A 333 -17.17 0.87 13.93
C GLN A 333 -17.56 2.28 14.38
N THR A 334 -18.78 2.72 14.03
CA THR A 334 -19.29 4.05 14.37
C THR A 334 -20.72 3.90 14.86
N GLY A 335 -21.02 4.42 16.06
CA GLY A 335 -22.34 4.33 16.69
C GLY A 335 -23.37 5.35 16.23
N THR A 336 -22.95 6.33 15.42
CA THR A 336 -23.81 7.38 14.88
C THR A 336 -23.74 7.40 13.35
N PRO A 337 -24.87 7.50 12.65
CA PRO A 337 -24.85 7.65 11.20
C PRO A 337 -24.42 9.05 10.80
N ASP A 338 -23.73 9.18 9.65
CA ASP A 338 -23.36 10.48 9.08
C ASP A 338 -24.56 11.20 8.45
N TRP A 339 -25.54 10.43 7.97
CA TRP A 339 -26.75 10.91 7.31
C TRP A 339 -27.97 10.10 7.75
N PRO A 340 -29.18 10.69 7.79
CA PRO A 340 -30.38 9.95 8.18
C PRO A 340 -30.72 8.79 7.24
N GLU A 341 -30.21 8.80 6.00
CA GLU A 341 -30.40 7.74 5.01
C GLU A 341 -29.47 6.54 5.20
N VAL A 342 -28.46 6.61 6.07
CA VAL A 342 -27.56 5.50 6.38
C VAL A 342 -27.69 5.09 7.84
N SER A 343 -27.54 3.81 8.16
CA SER A 343 -27.43 3.38 9.56
C SER A 343 -26.06 3.68 10.15
N LEU A 344 -25.92 3.40 11.45
CA LEU A 344 -24.62 3.18 12.08
C LEU A 344 -23.79 2.14 11.31
N TYR A 345 -22.46 2.19 11.51
CA TYR A 345 -21.51 1.32 10.82
C TYR A 345 -21.14 0.14 11.71
N ALA A 346 -21.62 -1.04 11.36
CA ALA A 346 -21.16 -2.28 11.99
C ALA A 346 -20.05 -2.93 11.15
N TYR A 347 -19.20 -3.74 11.77
CA TYR A 347 -18.06 -4.38 11.13
C TYR A 347 -18.08 -5.89 11.39
N GLY A 348 -17.99 -6.67 10.32
CA GLY A 348 -17.76 -8.12 10.30
C GLY A 348 -16.33 -8.44 9.85
N ALA A 349 -16.06 -9.64 9.36
CA ALA A 349 -14.72 -9.97 8.88
C ALA A 349 -14.47 -9.33 7.50
N ALA A 350 -13.62 -8.29 7.50
CA ALA A 350 -13.29 -7.43 6.36
C ALA A 350 -14.47 -6.68 5.72
N GLN A 351 -15.63 -6.65 6.39
CA GLN A 351 -16.86 -6.15 5.81
C GLN A 351 -17.60 -5.19 6.75
N LEU A 352 -17.68 -3.92 6.37
CA LEU A 352 -18.67 -2.98 6.88
C LEU A 352 -20.08 -3.47 6.54
N GLN A 353 -21.02 -3.31 7.47
CA GLN A 353 -22.43 -3.58 7.26
C GLN A 353 -23.23 -2.37 7.68
N ILE A 354 -23.98 -1.82 6.73
CA ILE A 354 -24.86 -0.70 6.98
C ILE A 354 -26.18 -0.91 6.25
N THR A 355 -27.21 -0.15 6.60
CA THR A 355 -28.43 -0.04 5.81
C THR A 355 -28.44 1.30 5.07
N TYR A 356 -28.64 1.28 3.76
CA TYR A 356 -28.94 2.45 2.96
C TYR A 356 -30.44 2.51 2.73
N ARG A 357 -31.11 3.50 3.34
CA ARG A 357 -32.56 3.73 3.20
C ARG A 357 -33.40 2.49 3.52
N GLY A 358 -32.95 1.69 4.50
CA GLY A 358 -33.57 0.44 4.92
C GLY A 358 -33.03 -0.83 4.23
N HIS A 359 -32.20 -0.70 3.19
CA HIS A 359 -31.61 -1.82 2.46
C HIS A 359 -30.21 -2.17 2.99
N ARG A 360 -30.02 -3.41 3.44
CA ARG A 360 -28.76 -3.86 4.04
C ARG A 360 -27.69 -4.10 2.97
N PHE A 361 -26.54 -3.44 3.09
CA PHE A 361 -25.39 -3.65 2.20
C PHE A 361 -24.05 -3.83 2.94
N ASN A 362 -23.04 -4.39 2.25
CA ASN A 362 -21.69 -4.60 2.80
C ASN A 362 -20.56 -3.94 1.98
N THR A 363 -19.72 -3.04 2.54
CA THR A 363 -18.46 -2.43 1.96
C THR A 363 -18.51 -1.80 0.55
N GLN A 364 -17.37 -1.30 0.03
CA GLN A 364 -17.20 -0.69 -1.31
C GLN A 364 -17.37 -1.69 -2.47
N ILE A 365 -16.93 -2.94 -2.32
CA ILE A 365 -17.45 -4.06 -3.13
C ILE A 365 -18.79 -4.45 -2.51
N SER A 366 -19.83 -3.68 -2.85
CA SER A 366 -21.13 -3.72 -2.21
C SER A 366 -21.98 -4.88 -2.69
N ARG A 367 -22.57 -5.62 -1.76
CA ARG A 367 -23.69 -6.52 -2.05
C ARG A 367 -24.85 -6.28 -1.10
N LEU A 368 -26.06 -6.36 -1.64
CA LEU A 368 -27.34 -6.29 -0.94
C LEU A 368 -28.02 -7.65 -1.09
N PRO A 369 -27.75 -8.61 -0.19
CA PRO A 369 -28.18 -9.99 -0.38
C PRO A 369 -29.71 -10.16 -0.40
N TYR A 370 -30.46 -9.29 0.28
CA TYR A 370 -31.92 -9.34 0.30
C TYR A 370 -32.55 -8.72 -0.94
N ASP A 371 -31.81 -7.88 -1.66
CA ASP A 371 -32.25 -7.21 -2.89
C ASP A 371 -31.64 -7.85 -4.14
N ASN A 372 -30.94 -8.98 -3.98
CA ASN A 372 -30.30 -9.74 -5.05
C ASN A 372 -29.36 -8.93 -5.96
N LEU A 373 -28.73 -7.88 -5.43
CA LEU A 373 -27.89 -6.98 -6.23
C LEU A 373 -26.52 -6.70 -5.62
N GLY A 374 -25.56 -6.33 -6.46
CA GLY A 374 -24.22 -5.94 -6.08
C GLY A 374 -23.69 -4.82 -6.96
N VAL A 375 -22.88 -3.93 -6.38
CA VAL A 375 -22.28 -2.78 -7.05
C VAL A 375 -20.86 -2.56 -6.53
N SER A 376 -19.94 -2.21 -7.42
CA SER A 376 -18.59 -1.76 -7.06
C SER A 376 -18.19 -0.59 -7.95
N VAL A 377 -17.54 0.41 -7.37
CA VAL A 377 -16.97 1.55 -8.09
C VAL A 377 -15.50 1.64 -7.73
N LEU A 378 -14.63 1.31 -8.68
CA LEU A 378 -13.18 1.43 -8.57
C LEU A 378 -12.77 2.83 -9.03
N THR A 379 -11.74 3.42 -8.41
CA THR A 379 -11.29 4.79 -8.69
C THR A 379 -9.79 4.90 -8.51
N ASN A 380 -9.19 5.86 -9.22
CA ASN A 380 -7.78 6.22 -9.08
C ASN A 380 -7.56 7.69 -8.69
N ASP A 381 -8.60 8.43 -8.24
CA ASP A 381 -8.45 9.77 -7.66
C ASP A 381 -8.03 9.65 -6.18
N HIS A 382 -6.86 10.20 -5.84
CA HIS A 382 -6.27 10.14 -4.51
C HIS A 382 -7.04 10.96 -3.47
N GLU A 383 -7.37 12.22 -3.77
CA GLU A 383 -7.96 13.12 -2.78
C GLU A 383 -9.46 12.89 -2.57
N TYR A 384 -10.21 12.64 -3.64
CA TYR A 384 -11.68 12.56 -3.59
C TYR A 384 -12.28 11.29 -4.20
N GLY A 385 -11.47 10.36 -4.72
CA GLY A 385 -11.98 9.13 -5.34
C GLY A 385 -12.94 8.34 -4.46
N LYS A 386 -12.66 8.25 -3.15
CA LYS A 386 -13.58 7.60 -2.19
C LYS A 386 -14.96 8.26 -2.17
N VAL A 387 -15.02 9.59 -2.15
CA VAL A 387 -16.29 10.34 -2.11
C VAL A 387 -17.02 10.24 -3.44
N ILE A 388 -16.30 10.39 -4.56
CA ILE A 388 -16.83 10.24 -5.92
C ILE A 388 -17.43 8.84 -6.11
N GLY A 389 -16.70 7.79 -5.67
CA GLY A 389 -17.17 6.41 -5.71
C GLY A 389 -18.46 6.20 -4.93
N GLU A 390 -18.59 6.79 -3.74
CA GLU A 390 -19.81 6.71 -2.93
C GLU A 390 -21.00 7.45 -3.57
N ILE A 391 -20.78 8.64 -4.16
CA ILE A 391 -21.82 9.39 -4.89
C ILE A 391 -22.38 8.53 -6.04
N ILE A 392 -21.49 7.96 -6.86
CA ILE A 392 -21.86 7.14 -8.01
C ILE A 392 -22.57 5.87 -7.57
N LYS A 393 -22.03 5.19 -6.56
CA LYS A 393 -22.63 3.98 -6.00
C LYS A 393 -24.05 4.26 -5.48
N ASN A 394 -24.25 5.31 -4.69
CA ASN A 394 -25.56 5.62 -4.12
C ASN A 394 -26.59 5.97 -5.20
N HIS A 395 -26.17 6.68 -6.27
CA HIS A 395 -27.02 6.95 -7.41
C HIS A 395 -27.43 5.65 -8.14
N ILE A 396 -26.48 4.73 -8.35
CA ILE A 396 -26.77 3.40 -8.92
C ILE A 396 -27.74 2.62 -8.03
N LEU A 397 -27.57 2.67 -6.71
CA LEU A 397 -28.47 2.00 -5.76
C LEU A 397 -29.87 2.59 -5.79
N ASP A 398 -30.02 3.93 -5.78
CA ASP A 398 -31.33 4.57 -5.88
C ASP A 398 -32.05 4.13 -7.17
N LYS A 399 -31.36 4.16 -8.32
CA LYS A 399 -31.90 3.70 -9.61
C LYS A 399 -32.26 2.22 -9.61
N ALA A 400 -31.39 1.35 -9.10
CA ALA A 400 -31.59 -0.10 -9.09
C ALA A 400 -32.69 -0.57 -8.13
N LEU A 401 -32.96 0.21 -7.08
CA LEU A 401 -34.01 -0.03 -6.08
C LEU A 401 -35.32 0.70 -6.42
N GLY A 402 -35.35 1.54 -7.47
CA GLY A 402 -36.52 2.33 -7.84
C GLY A 402 -36.86 3.43 -6.83
N LEU A 403 -35.85 3.97 -6.16
CA LEU A 403 -35.99 5.04 -5.19
C LEU A 403 -35.79 6.40 -5.87
N GLU A 404 -36.48 7.42 -5.36
CA GLU A 404 -36.21 8.81 -5.75
C GLU A 404 -34.74 9.17 -5.48
N PRO A 405 -33.98 9.65 -6.49
CA PRO A 405 -32.56 9.93 -6.34
C PRO A 405 -32.28 11.03 -5.32
N ILE A 406 -31.25 10.83 -4.51
CA ILE A 406 -30.70 11.88 -3.64
C ILE A 406 -29.52 12.55 -4.34
N ASP A 407 -29.48 13.88 -4.30
CA ASP A 407 -28.33 14.65 -4.79
C ASP A 407 -27.14 14.58 -3.80
N TRP A 408 -26.51 13.41 -3.74
CA TRP A 408 -25.30 13.18 -2.95
C TRP A 408 -24.14 14.04 -3.42
N ASN A 409 -24.09 14.36 -4.71
CA ASN A 409 -23.03 15.17 -5.29
C ASN A 409 -22.99 16.56 -4.64
N SER A 410 -24.14 17.27 -4.62
CA SER A 410 -24.24 18.58 -3.97
C SER A 410 -24.02 18.51 -2.46
N ARG A 411 -24.51 17.46 -1.77
CA ARG A 411 -24.31 17.29 -0.32
C ARG A 411 -22.83 17.16 0.04
N TYR A 412 -22.10 16.28 -0.64
CA TYR A 412 -20.68 16.09 -0.39
C TYR A 412 -19.85 17.29 -0.83
N LYS A 413 -20.22 17.96 -1.92
CA LYS A 413 -19.60 19.24 -2.31
C LYS A 413 -19.75 20.28 -1.21
N ALA A 414 -20.94 20.49 -0.69
CA ALA A 414 -21.18 21.42 0.41
C ALA A 414 -20.35 21.08 1.66
N GLN A 415 -20.25 19.78 2.00
CA GLN A 415 -19.43 19.32 3.12
C GLN A 415 -17.94 19.61 2.90
N LYS A 416 -17.41 19.34 1.69
CA LYS A 416 -15.99 19.51 1.37
C LYS A 416 -15.58 20.96 1.07
N SER A 417 -16.55 21.83 0.78
CA SER A 417 -16.32 23.27 0.65
C SER A 417 -16.09 23.97 1.99
N ILE A 418 -16.35 23.31 3.13
CA ILE A 418 -16.05 23.86 4.44
C ILE A 418 -14.53 23.72 4.66
N PRO A 419 -13.77 24.83 4.70
CA PRO A 419 -12.32 24.75 4.87
C PRO A 419 -12.00 24.14 6.24
N PRO A 420 -10.91 23.34 6.33
CA PRO A 420 -10.47 22.82 7.62
C PRO A 420 -10.06 23.97 8.55
N VAL A 421 -10.11 23.73 9.86
CA VAL A 421 -9.68 24.71 10.86
C VAL A 421 -8.19 25.03 10.63
N PRO A 422 -7.83 26.31 10.44
CA PRO A 422 -6.44 26.68 10.24
C PRO A 422 -5.54 26.25 11.40
N ALA A 423 -4.34 25.83 11.05
CA ALA A 423 -3.31 25.47 12.00
C ALA A 423 -2.84 26.74 12.78
N THR A 424 -2.54 26.63 14.08
CA THR A 424 -2.01 27.75 14.89
C THR A 424 -0.63 28.19 14.41
N PRO A 425 -0.43 29.42 13.93
CA PRO A 425 0.86 29.88 13.44
C PRO A 425 1.98 29.78 14.49
N ARG A 426 3.22 29.54 14.03
CA ARG A 426 4.43 29.62 14.85
C ARG A 426 4.51 31.00 15.54
N PRO A 427 4.74 31.08 16.86
CA PRO A 427 4.89 32.37 17.53
C PRO A 427 6.04 33.19 16.94
N THR A 428 5.83 34.49 16.77
CA THR A 428 6.87 35.41 16.29
C THR A 428 8.03 35.54 17.27
N ASN A 429 7.78 35.34 18.56
CA ASN A 429 8.74 35.32 19.65
C ASN A 429 9.03 33.90 20.17
N SER A 430 9.16 32.93 19.25
CA SER A 430 9.50 31.55 19.59
C SER A 430 10.75 31.45 20.46
N THR A 431 10.69 30.68 21.54
CA THR A 431 11.84 30.36 22.39
C THR A 431 12.64 29.21 21.78
N LEU A 432 13.96 29.22 21.93
CA LEU A 432 14.83 28.10 21.50
C LEU A 432 14.54 26.82 22.31
N PRO A 433 14.79 25.63 21.74
CA PRO A 433 14.70 24.37 22.48
C PRO A 433 15.73 24.29 23.61
N SER A 434 15.51 23.35 24.53
CA SER A 434 16.36 23.07 25.69
C SER A 434 17.80 22.64 25.34
N THR A 435 18.06 22.26 24.08
CA THR A 435 19.40 21.99 23.53
C THR A 435 19.52 22.56 22.11
N ASN A 436 20.73 22.72 21.59
CA ASN A 436 20.94 23.25 20.24
C ASN A 436 20.42 22.28 19.14
N PHE A 437 20.07 22.82 17.96
CA PHE A 437 19.53 22.02 16.85
C PHE A 437 20.50 20.95 16.33
N THR A 438 21.80 21.19 16.40
CA THR A 438 22.83 20.21 16.03
C THR A 438 22.84 19.00 16.95
N ASN A 439 22.53 19.17 18.24
CA ASN A 439 22.38 18.08 19.19
C ASN A 439 21.03 17.36 19.05
N ILE A 440 20.05 17.97 18.39
CA ILE A 440 18.79 17.30 18.04
C ILE A 440 18.98 16.41 16.82
N ALA A 441 19.78 16.83 15.83
CA ALA A 441 20.03 16.02 14.64
C ALA A 441 20.80 14.72 14.94
N GLY A 442 20.53 13.64 14.20
CA GLY A 442 21.16 12.33 14.36
C GLY A 442 20.16 11.17 14.35
N THR A 443 20.64 9.97 14.69
CA THR A 443 19.85 8.74 14.63
C THR A 443 19.02 8.51 15.90
N TYR A 444 17.73 8.30 15.70
CA TYR A 444 16.72 8.01 16.69
C TYR A 444 16.25 6.57 16.52
N GLU A 445 16.13 5.83 17.63
CA GLU A 445 15.79 4.42 17.62
C GLU A 445 14.50 4.15 18.40
N ASN A 446 13.68 3.25 17.87
CA ASN A 446 12.58 2.61 18.58
C ASN A 446 12.45 1.15 18.14
N ARG A 447 12.20 0.23 19.09
CA ARG A 447 12.16 -1.21 18.78
C ARG A 447 11.01 -1.63 17.85
N GLY A 448 9.87 -0.95 17.92
CA GLY A 448 8.70 -1.23 17.07
C GLY A 448 8.72 -0.46 15.76
N TYR A 449 9.33 0.74 15.75
CA TYR A 449 9.34 1.62 14.58
C TYR A 449 10.70 1.76 13.91
N GLY A 450 11.70 0.98 14.29
CA GLY A 450 13.04 1.03 13.70
C GLY A 450 13.80 2.34 13.96
N GLU A 451 14.77 2.59 13.10
CA GLU A 451 15.64 3.78 13.16
C GLU A 451 15.15 4.88 12.22
N ILE A 452 15.40 6.12 12.60
CA ILE A 452 15.22 7.32 11.77
C ILE A 452 16.39 8.26 12.01
N GLU A 453 17.08 8.65 10.96
CA GLU A 453 18.08 9.71 11.03
C GLU A 453 17.44 11.06 10.72
N LEU A 454 17.42 11.98 11.69
CA LEU A 454 16.91 13.34 11.49
C LEU A 454 18.06 14.27 11.10
N CYS A 455 18.04 14.75 9.86
CA CYS A 455 19.03 15.64 9.29
C CYS A 455 18.60 17.10 9.46
N LEU A 456 19.42 17.92 10.12
CA LEU A 456 19.20 19.36 10.19
C LEU A 456 19.48 20.02 8.84
N LEU A 457 18.45 20.62 8.23
CA LEU A 457 18.56 21.28 6.93
C LEU A 457 18.49 22.82 7.04
N ALA A 458 17.98 23.36 8.16
CA ALA A 458 17.94 24.79 8.44
C ALA A 458 18.06 25.06 9.95
N PRO A 459 18.74 26.15 10.40
CA PRO A 459 19.62 27.02 9.61
C PRO A 459 20.92 26.28 9.19
N GLU A 460 21.57 26.73 8.11
CA GLU A 460 22.70 26.06 7.43
C GLU A 460 23.76 25.50 8.40
N ASN A 461 23.66 24.21 8.73
CA ASN A 461 24.69 23.42 9.37
C ASN A 461 24.35 21.92 9.18
N PRO A 462 24.64 21.35 7.99
CA PRO A 462 24.20 20.00 7.68
C PRO A 462 24.82 19.02 8.67
N SER A 463 24.00 18.09 9.19
CA SER A 463 24.53 16.95 9.93
C SER A 463 25.64 16.26 9.14
N PRO A 464 26.74 15.83 9.79
CA PRO A 464 27.97 15.43 9.10
C PRO A 464 27.88 14.07 8.39
N SER A 465 26.75 13.35 8.49
CA SER A 465 26.60 12.04 7.84
C SER A 465 26.43 12.18 6.34
N ALA A 466 26.91 11.17 5.59
CA ALA A 466 26.80 11.13 4.14
C ALA A 466 25.35 11.11 3.65
N SER A 467 24.46 10.45 4.39
CA SER A 467 23.01 10.42 4.18
C SER A 467 22.39 11.82 4.31
N CYS A 468 22.73 12.58 5.36
CA CYS A 468 22.24 13.94 5.53
C CYS A 468 22.80 14.91 4.48
N ALA A 469 24.06 14.75 4.07
CA ALA A 469 24.64 15.52 2.98
C ALA A 469 23.88 15.27 1.66
N ALA A 470 23.64 14.00 1.30
CA ALA A 470 22.90 13.63 0.11
C ALA A 470 21.45 14.13 0.11
N LEU A 471 20.78 14.06 1.27
CA LEU A 471 19.44 14.61 1.45
C LEU A 471 19.43 16.12 1.24
N THR A 472 20.38 16.84 1.85
CA THR A 472 20.48 18.30 1.74
C THR A 472 20.62 18.76 0.29
N THR A 473 21.44 18.07 -0.51
CA THR A 473 21.65 18.42 -1.93
C THR A 473 20.38 18.27 -2.77
N ASN A 474 19.51 17.31 -2.43
CA ASN A 474 18.35 16.95 -3.25
C ASN A 474 17.00 17.37 -2.64
N ILE A 475 16.98 17.96 -1.44
CA ILE A 475 15.74 18.14 -0.68
C ILE A 475 14.70 18.98 -1.42
N THR A 476 15.10 20.00 -2.17
CA THR A 476 14.16 20.84 -2.93
C THR A 476 13.52 20.10 -4.10
N THR A 477 14.15 19.04 -4.58
CA THR A 477 13.59 18.12 -5.58
C THR A 477 12.71 17.06 -4.93
N ILE A 478 13.15 16.51 -3.79
CA ILE A 478 12.42 15.44 -3.09
C ILE A 478 11.15 16.00 -2.42
N LEU A 479 11.26 17.14 -1.73
CA LEU A 479 10.21 17.83 -0.98
C LEU A 479 10.21 19.33 -1.33
N PRO A 480 9.61 19.73 -2.46
CA PRO A 480 9.50 21.14 -2.83
C PRO A 480 8.79 21.95 -1.75
N GLY A 481 9.38 23.09 -1.36
CA GLY A 481 8.79 24.01 -0.36
C GLY A 481 9.00 23.63 1.11
N VAL A 482 9.72 22.53 1.41
CA VAL A 482 9.94 22.07 2.79
C VAL A 482 10.80 23.02 3.64
N LEU A 483 11.72 23.76 3.01
CA LEU A 483 12.61 24.69 3.72
C LEU A 483 11.95 26.08 3.80
N ARG A 484 11.68 26.53 5.03
CA ARG A 484 11.04 27.82 5.29
C ARG A 484 12.02 28.80 5.93
N PRO A 485 12.13 30.04 5.41
CA PRO A 485 13.06 31.02 5.94
C PRO A 485 12.87 31.26 7.44
N GLY A 486 13.97 31.19 8.21
CA GLY A 486 13.97 31.48 9.64
C GLY A 486 13.40 30.38 10.54
N ILE A 487 13.06 29.20 9.98
CA ILE A 487 12.48 28.11 10.75
C ILE A 487 13.42 26.91 10.70
N PRO A 488 13.94 26.48 11.86
CA PRO A 488 14.75 25.28 11.93
C PRO A 488 13.96 24.04 11.51
N THR A 489 14.52 23.28 10.56
CA THR A 489 13.85 22.13 9.92
C THR A 489 14.77 20.92 9.95
N LEU A 490 14.27 19.82 10.51
CA LEU A 490 14.89 18.50 10.41
C LEU A 490 14.08 17.61 9.47
N VAL A 491 14.75 16.81 8.65
CA VAL A 491 14.10 15.83 7.77
C VAL A 491 14.78 14.48 7.93
N GLY A 492 13.99 13.42 8.08
CA GLY A 492 14.47 12.04 8.02
C GLY A 492 13.79 11.29 6.89
N LEU A 493 14.57 10.53 6.12
CA LEU A 493 14.03 9.58 5.16
C LEU A 493 13.55 8.33 5.89
N VAL A 494 12.48 7.73 5.39
CA VAL A 494 11.88 6.52 5.98
C VAL A 494 11.80 5.44 4.91
N ASP A 495 12.42 4.30 5.18
CA ASP A 495 12.33 3.11 4.35
C ASP A 495 10.98 2.40 4.55
N SER A 496 9.86 2.97 4.11
CA SER A 496 8.52 2.41 4.38
C SER A 496 7.64 2.35 3.14
N PRO A 497 6.81 1.29 2.98
CA PRO A 497 5.83 1.23 1.89
C PRO A 497 4.70 2.27 2.04
N TRP A 498 4.58 2.90 3.21
CA TRP A 498 3.52 3.87 3.50
C TRP A 498 4.02 5.31 3.51
N TYR A 499 5.31 5.53 3.76
CA TYR A 499 5.89 6.85 4.01
C TYR A 499 7.29 6.94 3.43
N SER A 500 7.62 8.09 2.82
CA SER A 500 8.96 8.34 2.30
C SER A 500 9.84 9.15 3.25
N HIS A 501 9.24 9.92 4.16
CA HIS A 501 9.96 10.86 5.00
C HIS A 501 9.15 11.29 6.24
N ILE A 502 9.86 11.93 7.18
CA ILE A 502 9.35 12.71 8.29
C ILE A 502 10.03 14.07 8.29
N VAL A 503 9.26 15.14 8.32
CA VAL A 503 9.72 16.52 8.53
C VAL A 503 9.37 16.92 9.96
N VAL A 504 10.33 17.51 10.67
CA VAL A 504 10.16 18.00 12.04
C VAL A 504 10.63 19.45 12.09
N GLU A 505 9.70 20.39 12.17
CA GLU A 505 10.00 21.83 12.17
C GLU A 505 9.83 22.45 13.55
N HIS A 506 10.77 23.31 13.94
CA HIS A 506 10.72 23.94 15.25
C HIS A 506 9.53 24.90 15.37
N PHE A 507 8.71 24.69 16.40
CA PHE A 507 7.57 25.55 16.71
C PHE A 507 7.90 26.53 17.84
N ASN A 508 8.10 26.04 19.06
CA ASN A 508 8.40 26.88 20.23
C ASN A 508 8.97 26.05 21.39
N ALA A 509 10.04 26.51 22.02
CA ALA A 509 10.77 25.76 23.04
C ALA A 509 11.07 24.33 22.54
N ASP A 510 10.74 23.32 23.33
CA ASP A 510 10.92 21.90 22.99
C ASP A 510 9.82 21.33 22.06
N LEU A 511 8.93 22.16 21.53
CA LEU A 511 7.85 21.73 20.65
C LEU A 511 8.21 21.92 19.18
N PHE A 512 7.92 20.88 18.41
CA PHE A 512 8.12 20.77 16.98
C PHE A 512 6.84 20.29 16.31
N ASN A 513 6.71 20.64 15.04
CA ASN A 513 5.62 20.20 14.18
C ASN A 513 6.07 19.07 13.26
N PRO A 514 5.55 17.84 13.44
CA PRO A 514 5.86 16.73 12.56
C PRO A 514 4.89 16.68 11.34
N THR A 515 5.41 16.46 10.14
CA THR A 515 4.61 16.20 8.92
C THR A 515 5.28 15.14 8.02
N ASN A 516 4.49 14.43 7.22
CA ASN A 516 4.95 13.59 6.09
C ASN A 516 4.46 14.14 4.74
N ASP A 517 3.87 15.32 4.74
CA ASP A 517 3.41 16.03 3.55
C ASP A 517 4.22 17.32 3.39
N SER A 518 4.96 17.41 2.28
CA SER A 518 5.78 18.57 1.93
C SER A 518 4.96 19.80 1.54
N ALA A 519 3.69 19.64 1.16
CA ALA A 519 2.84 20.71 0.67
C ALA A 519 2.02 21.40 1.77
N LEU A 520 2.00 20.85 2.99
CA LEU A 520 1.08 21.30 4.03
C LEU A 520 1.81 21.95 5.22
N PRO A 521 1.71 23.28 5.36
CA PRO A 521 2.30 24.01 6.48
C PRO A 521 1.41 23.89 7.73
N TYR A 522 1.44 22.76 8.42
CA TYR A 522 0.62 22.58 9.63
C TYR A 522 1.25 23.17 10.88
N TRP A 523 1.36 24.48 11.06
CA TRP A 523 1.76 24.94 12.40
C TRP A 523 0.68 24.57 13.41
N THR A 524 0.90 23.64 14.33
CA THR A 524 -0.10 23.30 15.34
C THR A 524 0.45 23.50 16.75
N PHE A 525 -0.26 24.30 17.55
CA PHE A 525 -0.38 24.14 19.00
C PHE A 525 -1.53 25.00 19.53
N ASN A 526 -2.40 24.51 20.42
CA ASN A 526 -3.16 25.45 21.27
C ASN A 526 -3.24 24.92 22.71
N ASP A 527 -2.96 25.84 23.63
CA ASP A 527 -2.50 25.60 25.01
C ASP A 527 -3.48 24.83 25.94
N LYS A 528 -2.87 24.21 26.96
CA LYS A 528 -3.36 23.26 27.97
C LYS A 528 -4.56 23.78 28.76
N ARG A 529 -5.70 23.10 28.57
CA ARG A 529 -6.57 22.66 29.69
C ARG A 529 -7.47 21.49 29.32
N SER A 530 -7.48 21.06 28.06
CA SER A 530 -8.08 19.82 27.60
C SER A 530 -7.16 19.15 26.59
N SER A 531 -6.74 17.93 26.90
CA SER A 531 -6.15 16.98 25.96
C SER A 531 -7.14 16.69 24.84
N ASP A 532 -6.94 17.19 23.62
CA ASP A 532 -7.64 16.69 22.43
C ASP A 532 -6.98 17.21 21.13
N ASN A 533 -6.24 16.33 20.44
CA ASN A 533 -6.08 16.29 18.98
C ASN A 533 -5.20 17.31 18.22
N LYS A 534 -3.88 17.44 18.50
CA LYS A 534 -2.97 18.01 17.48
C LYS A 534 -1.64 17.25 17.36
N MET A 535 -1.15 17.12 16.13
CA MET A 535 0.12 16.45 15.78
C MET A 535 1.28 17.21 16.42
N ILE A 536 2.06 16.55 17.26
CA ILE A 536 3.15 17.21 17.98
C ILE A 536 4.36 16.30 18.11
N ALA A 537 5.53 16.90 17.95
CA ALA A 537 6.81 16.32 18.30
C ALA A 537 7.37 17.13 19.47
N GLU A 538 7.64 16.47 20.60
CA GLU A 538 8.13 17.10 21.82
C GLU A 538 9.50 16.51 22.17
N LEU A 539 10.48 17.40 22.38
CA LEU A 539 11.83 17.03 22.76
C LEU A 539 11.89 16.72 24.26
N ASP A 540 12.61 15.66 24.61
CA ASP A 540 12.87 15.27 26.00
C ASP A 540 14.39 15.19 26.20
N VAL A 541 14.93 16.11 26.99
CA VAL A 541 16.38 16.24 27.26
C VAL A 541 16.64 16.00 28.73
N SER A 542 17.45 14.98 29.02
CA SER A 542 17.85 14.63 30.39
C SER A 542 19.36 14.36 30.45
N GLY A 543 20.12 15.33 30.97
CA GLY A 543 21.58 15.29 30.90
C GLY A 543 22.06 15.30 29.44
N ASP A 544 22.85 14.29 29.06
CA ASP A 544 23.34 14.12 27.68
C ASP A 544 22.37 13.32 26.79
N GLN A 545 21.27 12.80 27.34
CA GLN A 545 20.29 12.03 26.59
C GLN A 545 19.29 12.96 25.90
N VAL A 546 19.10 12.73 24.60
CA VAL A 546 18.06 13.39 23.79
C VAL A 546 17.06 12.33 23.33
N ALA A 547 15.77 12.65 23.40
CA ALA A 547 14.70 11.81 22.91
C ALA A 547 13.59 12.67 22.26
N LEU A 548 12.78 12.02 21.42
CA LEU A 548 11.70 12.66 20.68
C LEU A 548 10.40 11.88 20.91
N GLY A 549 9.44 12.51 21.57
CA GLY A 549 8.08 12.00 21.72
C GLY A 549 7.18 12.51 20.59
N LEU A 550 6.45 11.62 19.92
CA LEU A 550 5.48 11.96 18.88
C LEU A 550 4.06 11.63 19.36
N ALA A 551 3.10 12.51 19.10
CA ALA A 551 1.67 12.29 19.35
C ALA A 551 0.81 12.91 18.24
N GLY A 552 -0.35 12.33 17.96
CA GLY A 552 -1.29 12.76 16.91
C GLY A 552 -0.78 12.59 15.47
N PHE A 553 0.39 11.99 15.26
CA PHE A 553 1.05 12.01 13.97
C PHE A 553 0.46 11.00 12.96
N TRP A 554 0.30 11.40 11.69
CA TRP A 554 -0.13 10.61 10.51
C TRP A 554 -1.59 10.15 10.44
N GLU A 555 -2.54 11.04 10.73
CA GLU A 555 -3.91 10.58 11.04
C GLU A 555 -3.86 9.49 12.12
N GLY A 556 -2.92 9.72 13.05
CA GLY A 556 -2.68 9.12 14.34
C GLY A 556 -2.41 7.62 14.35
N LEU A 557 -1.29 7.27 14.98
CA LEU A 557 -1.19 5.98 15.68
C LEU A 557 -2.37 5.80 16.64
N TRP A 558 -2.93 6.89 17.17
CA TRP A 558 -4.19 6.91 17.92
C TRP A 558 -5.42 7.49 17.20
N ASP A 559 -5.32 8.19 16.07
CA ASP A 559 -6.52 8.73 15.38
C ASP A 559 -7.22 7.64 14.52
N GLY A 560 -6.57 6.48 14.33
CA GLY A 560 -7.24 5.22 13.94
C GLY A 560 -8.01 4.53 15.07
N ALA A 561 -7.95 5.03 16.30
CA ALA A 561 -8.77 4.54 17.40
C ALA A 561 -10.23 5.04 17.27
N ALA A 562 -11.19 4.22 17.70
CA ALA A 562 -12.59 4.65 17.76
C ALA A 562 -12.74 5.98 18.54
N ALA A 563 -13.71 6.79 18.11
CA ALA A 563 -14.06 8.03 18.79
C ALA A 563 -14.26 7.79 20.30
N GLY A 564 -13.56 8.57 21.14
CA GLY A 564 -13.63 8.47 22.60
C GLY A 564 -12.56 7.61 23.27
N VAL A 565 -11.66 6.97 22.50
CA VAL A 565 -10.47 6.31 23.09
C VAL A 565 -9.50 7.38 23.62
N PRO A 566 -9.17 7.39 24.92
CA PRO A 566 -8.28 8.41 25.49
C PRO A 566 -6.88 8.35 24.87
N LYS A 567 -6.36 9.52 24.48
CA LYS A 567 -4.96 9.66 24.07
C LYS A 567 -4.03 9.49 25.28
N PRO A 568 -2.74 9.15 25.06
CA PRO A 568 -1.78 9.09 26.15
C PRO A 568 -1.69 10.41 26.92
N LEU A 569 -1.76 10.34 28.25
CA LEU A 569 -1.64 11.48 29.15
C LEU A 569 -0.61 11.20 30.23
N GLY A 570 0.08 12.25 30.67
CA GLY A 570 1.00 12.18 31.80
C GLY A 570 1.85 13.43 31.97
N ALA A 571 2.68 13.43 33.02
CA ALA A 571 3.51 14.56 33.40
C ALA A 571 4.78 14.65 32.54
N THR A 572 5.28 13.52 32.05
CA THR A 572 6.49 13.43 31.21
C THR A 572 6.15 13.40 29.72
N VAL A 573 7.12 13.76 28.87
CA VAL A 573 7.00 13.64 27.40
C VAL A 573 6.70 12.20 27.01
N ARG A 574 7.40 11.24 27.62
CA ARG A 574 7.22 9.80 27.39
C ARG A 574 5.80 9.32 27.65
N GLU A 575 5.15 9.79 28.72
CA GLU A 575 3.78 9.37 29.05
C GLU A 575 2.75 9.93 28.07
N ARG A 576 2.96 11.16 27.58
CA ARG A 576 2.10 11.83 26.59
C ARG A 576 2.31 11.36 25.15
N ALA A 577 3.48 10.77 24.87
CA ALA A 577 3.81 10.33 23.53
C ALA A 577 3.08 9.03 23.15
N GLU A 578 2.63 8.97 21.89
CA GLU A 578 2.18 7.74 21.22
C GLU A 578 3.39 6.89 20.82
N VAL A 579 4.50 7.55 20.43
CA VAL A 579 5.80 6.92 20.18
C VAL A 579 6.90 7.73 20.82
N TYR A 580 7.84 7.05 21.44
CA TYR A 580 9.00 7.66 22.04
C TYR A 580 10.27 7.08 21.41
N PHE A 581 11.00 7.92 20.69
CA PHE A 581 12.30 7.57 20.11
C PHE A 581 13.42 8.09 21.00
N VAL A 582 14.46 7.28 21.18
CA VAL A 582 15.66 7.68 21.91
C VAL A 582 16.76 7.95 20.91
N LYS A 583 17.45 9.08 21.03
CA LYS A 583 18.65 9.34 20.22
C LYS A 583 19.76 8.39 20.67
N GLY A 584 20.29 7.61 19.75
CA GLY A 584 21.46 6.78 20.01
C GLY A 584 22.67 7.65 20.34
N ALA A 585 23.55 7.22 21.26
CA ALA A 585 24.89 7.80 21.33
C ALA A 585 25.52 7.62 19.96
N SER A 586 26.15 8.66 19.40
CA SER A 586 26.83 8.59 18.10
C SER A 586 27.81 7.41 18.12
N SER A 587 27.37 6.29 17.58
CA SER A 587 28.11 5.04 17.48
C SER A 587 27.86 4.56 16.07
N PRO A 588 28.92 4.16 15.34
CA PRO A 588 28.74 3.58 14.02
C PRO A 588 27.85 2.33 14.19
N SER A 589 26.68 2.38 13.54
CA SER A 589 25.71 1.29 13.31
C SER A 589 25.90 0.04 14.18
N ARG A 590 25.16 -0.06 15.28
CA ARG A 590 24.94 -1.35 15.96
C ARG A 590 23.82 -2.11 15.27
N ALA A 591 24.14 -2.77 14.16
CA ALA A 591 23.32 -3.89 13.68
C ALA A 591 23.29 -4.97 14.78
N ARG A 592 22.12 -5.21 15.39
CA ARG A 592 21.93 -6.29 16.38
C ARG A 592 21.62 -7.59 15.65
N ALA A 593 22.34 -8.63 16.06
CA ALA A 593 22.26 -10.02 15.64
C ALA A 593 20.83 -10.56 15.46
N ALA A 594 20.46 -10.88 14.22
CA ALA A 594 19.56 -11.99 13.90
C ALA A 594 20.39 -13.29 13.85
N ALA A 595 19.80 -14.38 14.33
CA ALA A 595 20.47 -15.66 14.46
C ALA A 595 20.90 -16.23 13.09
N ALA A 596 22.22 -16.29 12.90
CA ALA A 596 22.99 -17.22 12.08
C ALA A 596 22.44 -17.61 10.69
N VAL A 597 22.55 -16.67 9.75
CA VAL A 597 23.03 -16.97 8.39
C VAL A 597 24.28 -16.09 8.20
N PRO A 598 25.44 -16.62 7.78
CA PRO A 598 26.68 -15.85 7.77
C PRO A 598 26.60 -14.78 6.66
N GLN A 599 26.26 -13.54 7.03
CA GLN A 599 26.29 -12.37 6.15
C GLN A 599 27.50 -11.51 6.54
N THR A 600 28.45 -11.41 5.63
CA THR A 600 29.61 -10.52 5.70
C THR A 600 29.15 -9.09 5.48
N ASP A 601 29.39 -8.21 6.45
CA ASP A 601 29.31 -6.75 6.31
C ASP A 601 30.12 -6.32 5.09
N ALA A 602 29.43 -5.84 4.06
CA ALA A 602 30.12 -5.16 3.01
C ALA A 602 29.40 -3.91 2.57
N ALA A 603 29.94 -2.79 3.03
CA ALA A 603 29.58 -1.48 2.50
C ALA A 603 29.84 -1.45 0.99
N LEU A 604 28.93 -0.82 0.25
CA LEU A 604 29.13 -0.49 -1.16
C LEU A 604 30.26 0.55 -1.25
N SER A 605 31.34 0.20 -1.93
CA SER A 605 32.47 1.11 -2.16
C SER A 605 32.58 1.44 -3.64
N VAL A 606 32.53 2.73 -3.97
CA VAL A 606 32.72 3.21 -5.35
C VAL A 606 34.17 3.00 -5.75
N VAL A 607 34.37 2.34 -6.89
CA VAL A 607 35.69 2.15 -7.52
C VAL A 607 35.82 3.12 -8.68
N PHE A 608 36.91 3.87 -8.67
CA PHE A 608 37.26 4.84 -9.70
C PHE A 608 38.72 4.66 -10.12
N SER A 609 38.96 4.71 -11.44
CA SER A 609 40.27 4.66 -12.09
C SER A 609 40.38 5.82 -13.06
N ASP A 610 41.43 6.62 -12.92
CA ASP A 610 41.76 7.73 -13.83
C ASP A 610 42.34 7.24 -15.18
N GLN A 611 42.66 5.94 -15.28
CA GLN A 611 43.10 5.28 -16.51
C GLN A 611 41.92 4.77 -17.35
N ALA A 612 40.70 4.80 -16.82
CA ALA A 612 39.45 4.51 -17.52
C ALA A 612 38.66 5.80 -17.78
N PRO A 613 37.80 5.86 -18.81
CA PRO A 613 36.98 7.04 -19.07
C PRO A 613 36.08 7.38 -17.88
N PRO A 614 35.90 8.66 -17.54
CA PRO A 614 34.92 9.06 -16.54
C PRO A 614 33.51 8.65 -16.96
N ALA A 615 32.62 8.46 -15.98
CA ALA A 615 31.22 8.16 -16.26
C ALA A 615 30.58 9.30 -17.04
N ILE A 616 29.93 8.97 -18.17
CA ILE A 616 29.25 9.94 -19.05
C ILE A 616 27.75 10.09 -18.72
N GLY A 617 27.30 9.48 -17.62
CA GLY A 617 25.93 9.50 -17.11
C GLY A 617 25.89 9.18 -15.61
N PRO A 618 24.71 9.03 -14.98
CA PRO A 618 24.59 8.86 -13.53
C PRO A 618 24.91 7.42 -13.08
N TYR A 619 26.14 6.95 -13.31
CA TYR A 619 26.64 5.63 -12.92
C TYR A 619 28.10 5.69 -12.43
N SER A 620 28.53 4.66 -11.67
CA SER A 620 29.93 4.50 -11.24
C SER A 620 30.69 3.56 -12.17
N GLN A 621 32.00 3.74 -12.36
CA GLN A 621 32.82 2.81 -13.15
C GLN A 621 32.76 1.38 -12.58
N GLY A 622 32.81 1.25 -11.26
CA GLY A 622 32.48 0.02 -10.56
C GLY A 622 32.02 0.23 -9.12
N ILE A 623 31.34 -0.76 -8.57
CA ILE A 623 30.92 -0.83 -7.17
C ILE A 623 31.44 -2.13 -6.57
N LYS A 624 32.20 -2.03 -5.48
CA LYS A 624 32.58 -3.18 -4.67
C LYS A 624 31.51 -3.43 -3.61
N PHE A 625 30.98 -4.64 -3.60
CA PHE A 625 30.07 -5.16 -2.57
C PHE A 625 30.62 -6.50 -2.06
N GLY A 626 31.26 -6.42 -0.90
CA GLY A 626 31.92 -7.56 -0.26
C GLY A 626 33.14 -7.96 -1.03
N ASP A 627 33.20 -9.25 -1.33
CA ASP A 627 34.28 -9.84 -2.12
C ASP A 627 33.99 -9.78 -3.61
N LEU A 628 32.95 -9.03 -4.03
CA LEU A 628 32.58 -8.86 -5.42
C LEU A 628 32.72 -7.42 -5.87
N LEU A 629 33.12 -7.24 -7.12
CA LEU A 629 33.18 -5.99 -7.85
C LEU A 629 32.27 -6.10 -9.05
N PHE A 630 31.35 -5.15 -9.18
CA PHE A 630 30.43 -5.01 -10.30
C PHE A 630 30.90 -3.83 -11.15
N LEU A 631 31.25 -4.08 -12.41
CA LEU A 631 31.66 -3.04 -13.36
C LEU A 631 30.48 -2.66 -14.24
N SER A 632 30.31 -1.35 -14.45
CA SER A 632 29.41 -0.84 -15.49
C SER A 632 29.97 -1.19 -16.88
N GLY A 633 29.11 -1.11 -17.89
CA GLY A 633 29.50 -1.31 -19.28
C GLY A 633 30.64 -0.35 -19.70
N SER A 634 31.75 -0.94 -20.08
CA SER A 634 32.94 -0.23 -20.53
C SER A 634 32.83 0.09 -22.02
N LEU A 635 32.94 1.38 -22.35
CA LEU A 635 32.95 1.88 -23.72
C LEU A 635 34.39 2.03 -24.24
N PRO A 636 34.63 2.02 -25.58
CA PRO A 636 35.95 2.20 -26.19
C PRO A 636 36.41 3.66 -26.19
N LEU A 637 36.37 4.31 -25.03
CA LEU A 637 36.86 5.68 -24.85
C LEU A 637 38.23 5.66 -24.19
N ASN A 638 39.10 6.61 -24.50
CA ASN A 638 40.32 6.82 -23.72
C ASN A 638 40.00 7.49 -22.37
N SER A 639 40.99 7.65 -21.48
CA SER A 639 40.81 8.30 -20.17
C SER A 639 40.31 9.76 -20.24
N LYS A 640 40.40 10.41 -21.41
CA LYS A 640 39.86 11.75 -21.66
C LYS A 640 38.41 11.74 -22.19
N GLY A 641 37.82 10.55 -22.38
CA GLY A 641 36.47 10.39 -22.92
C GLY A 641 36.38 10.45 -24.46
N GLU A 642 37.50 10.38 -25.17
CA GLU A 642 37.54 10.40 -26.64
C GLU A 642 37.43 8.98 -27.21
N LEU A 643 36.66 8.82 -28.30
CA LEU A 643 36.46 7.51 -28.95
C LEU A 643 37.75 6.99 -29.57
N VAL A 644 38.12 5.74 -29.26
CA VAL A 644 39.26 5.03 -29.83
C VAL A 644 38.77 4.03 -30.87
N GLY A 645 39.31 4.08 -32.09
CA GLY A 645 38.99 3.11 -33.14
C GLY A 645 37.62 3.33 -33.78
N GLU A 646 37.31 4.55 -34.20
CA GLU A 646 36.07 4.84 -34.93
C GLU A 646 35.89 3.90 -36.14
N GLY A 647 34.77 3.19 -36.19
CA GLY A 647 34.50 2.17 -37.22
C GLY A 647 35.35 0.88 -37.16
N ASP A 648 36.30 0.76 -36.23
CA ASP A 648 37.17 -0.41 -36.10
C ASP A 648 36.86 -1.19 -34.81
N VAL A 649 36.12 -2.27 -34.94
CA VAL A 649 35.74 -3.15 -33.82
C VAL A 649 36.96 -3.76 -33.12
N ARG A 650 38.09 -3.95 -33.81
CA ARG A 650 39.31 -4.54 -33.21
C ARG A 650 39.94 -3.55 -32.24
N ALA A 651 40.09 -2.29 -32.66
CA ALA A 651 40.62 -1.23 -31.82
C ALA A 651 39.67 -0.95 -30.64
N GLN A 652 38.36 -0.90 -30.88
CA GLN A 652 37.37 -0.70 -29.83
C GLN A 652 37.36 -1.82 -28.79
N THR A 653 37.41 -3.09 -29.23
CA THR A 653 37.43 -4.23 -28.30
C THR A 653 38.66 -4.17 -27.39
N ARG A 654 39.83 -3.82 -27.92
CA ARG A 654 41.04 -3.66 -27.10
C ARG A 654 40.90 -2.53 -26.09
N GLN A 655 40.33 -1.40 -26.50
CA GLN A 655 40.13 -0.27 -25.59
C GLN A 655 39.13 -0.59 -24.49
N VAL A 656 38.00 -1.23 -24.81
CA VAL A 656 36.99 -1.66 -23.82
C VAL A 656 37.63 -2.59 -22.78
N LEU A 657 38.40 -3.58 -23.22
CA LEU A 657 39.07 -4.52 -22.32
C LEU A 657 40.15 -3.84 -21.48
N ALA A 658 40.89 -2.87 -22.03
CA ALA A 658 41.85 -2.06 -21.28
C ALA A 658 41.18 -1.22 -20.19
N ASN A 659 40.04 -0.59 -20.50
CA ASN A 659 39.25 0.19 -19.54
C ASN A 659 38.70 -0.68 -18.42
N MET A 660 38.14 -1.84 -18.77
CA MET A 660 37.67 -2.83 -17.81
C MET A 660 38.81 -3.26 -16.88
N LYS A 661 40.00 -3.55 -17.43
CA LYS A 661 41.20 -3.88 -16.63
C LYS A 661 41.58 -2.76 -15.67
N ALA A 662 41.58 -1.52 -16.13
CA ALA A 662 41.97 -0.37 -15.32
C ALA A 662 41.07 -0.18 -14.09
N VAL A 663 39.77 -0.50 -14.20
CA VAL A 663 38.82 -0.46 -13.07
C VAL A 663 39.02 -1.66 -12.15
N ILE A 664 39.29 -2.86 -12.70
CA ILE A 664 39.60 -4.07 -11.92
C ILE A 664 40.88 -3.86 -11.08
N ASP A 665 41.93 -3.32 -11.69
CA ASP A 665 43.19 -3.03 -11.02
C ASP A 665 43.00 -1.99 -9.91
N ALA A 666 42.19 -0.95 -10.14
CA ALA A 666 41.87 0.08 -9.13
C ALA A 666 41.09 -0.47 -7.93
N ALA A 667 40.36 -1.58 -8.09
CA ALA A 667 39.71 -2.29 -6.99
C ALA A 667 40.65 -3.23 -6.21
N GLY A 668 41.92 -3.32 -6.60
CA GLY A 668 42.90 -4.25 -6.03
C GLY A 668 42.68 -5.71 -6.45
N SER A 669 42.08 -5.96 -7.62
CA SER A 669 41.85 -7.29 -8.18
C SER A 669 42.61 -7.48 -9.51
N ASP A 670 42.40 -8.61 -10.19
CA ASP A 670 43.07 -8.97 -11.44
C ASP A 670 42.15 -9.75 -12.40
N LEU A 671 42.59 -9.89 -13.65
CA LEU A 671 41.81 -10.52 -14.72
C LEU A 671 41.47 -11.99 -14.47
N GLY A 672 42.28 -12.73 -13.70
CA GLY A 672 42.04 -14.13 -13.35
C GLY A 672 40.88 -14.31 -12.37
N LYS A 673 40.40 -13.22 -11.77
CA LYS A 673 39.28 -13.22 -10.81
C LYS A 673 37.96 -12.79 -11.42
N VAL A 674 37.92 -12.56 -12.73
CA VAL A 674 36.67 -12.20 -13.43
C VAL A 674 35.75 -13.42 -13.48
N ILE A 675 34.59 -13.33 -12.85
CA ILE A 675 33.61 -14.42 -12.73
C ILE A 675 32.71 -14.46 -13.98
N LYS A 676 32.24 -13.28 -14.40
CA LYS A 676 31.30 -13.14 -15.51
C LYS A 676 31.61 -11.91 -16.35
N THR A 677 31.41 -12.02 -17.66
CA THR A 677 31.28 -10.88 -18.57
C THR A 677 29.96 -10.91 -19.34
N THR A 678 29.41 -9.74 -19.64
CA THR A 678 28.35 -9.58 -20.63
C THR A 678 28.89 -8.72 -21.76
N VAL A 679 28.84 -9.24 -22.99
CA VAL A 679 29.37 -8.59 -24.19
C VAL A 679 28.21 -8.14 -25.07
N PHE A 680 28.12 -6.83 -25.30
CA PHE A 680 27.13 -6.26 -26.20
C PHE A 680 27.80 -5.87 -27.51
N LEU A 681 27.24 -6.31 -28.63
CA LEU A 681 27.74 -6.02 -29.98
C LEU A 681 26.69 -5.28 -30.79
N LYS A 682 27.11 -4.25 -31.53
CA LYS A 682 26.23 -3.58 -32.51
C LYS A 682 25.90 -4.50 -33.70
N SER A 683 26.79 -5.44 -34.02
CA SER A 683 26.54 -6.51 -34.99
C SER A 683 27.24 -7.81 -34.58
N LEU A 684 26.53 -8.94 -34.66
CA LEU A 684 27.10 -10.28 -34.47
C LEU A 684 28.02 -10.72 -35.61
N GLN A 685 28.11 -9.98 -36.71
CA GLN A 685 29.12 -10.22 -37.74
C GLN A 685 30.55 -10.06 -37.19
N ASP A 686 30.73 -9.23 -36.16
CA ASP A 686 32.02 -9.00 -35.52
C ASP A 686 32.37 -10.07 -34.47
N PHE A 687 31.48 -11.03 -34.20
CA PHE A 687 31.57 -11.96 -33.09
C PHE A 687 32.89 -12.77 -33.07
N GLU A 688 33.33 -13.31 -34.19
CA GLU A 688 34.59 -14.06 -34.27
C GLU A 688 35.81 -13.17 -33.99
N THR A 689 35.79 -11.95 -34.51
CA THR A 689 36.87 -10.98 -34.32
C THR A 689 36.98 -10.56 -32.85
N VAL A 690 35.85 -10.25 -32.23
CA VAL A 690 35.77 -9.90 -30.79
C VAL A 690 36.17 -11.09 -29.93
N ASN A 691 35.74 -12.31 -30.27
CA ASN A 691 36.13 -13.53 -29.55
C ASN A 691 37.64 -13.77 -29.55
N GLY A 692 38.31 -13.56 -30.68
CA GLY A 692 39.76 -13.73 -30.77
C GLY A 692 40.50 -12.76 -29.85
N ILE A 693 40.10 -11.49 -29.83
CA ILE A 693 40.71 -10.45 -28.97
C ILE A 693 40.39 -10.71 -27.50
N TYR A 694 39.14 -11.00 -27.18
CA TYR A 694 38.67 -11.36 -25.84
C TYR A 694 39.42 -12.58 -25.29
N GLY A 695 39.53 -13.65 -26.09
CA GLY A 695 40.23 -14.88 -25.70
C GLY A 695 41.70 -14.63 -25.40
N ASN A 696 42.39 -13.86 -26.25
CA ASN A 696 43.79 -13.48 -26.02
C ASN A 696 43.97 -12.61 -24.77
N PHE A 697 43.02 -11.71 -24.49
CA PHE A 697 43.07 -10.82 -23.33
C PHE A 697 42.96 -11.58 -22.00
N PHE A 698 42.13 -12.63 -21.94
CA PHE A 698 41.98 -13.47 -20.74
C PHE A 698 43.01 -14.62 -20.63
N GLY A 699 43.80 -14.88 -21.67
CA GLY A 699 44.83 -15.93 -21.65
C GLY A 699 44.23 -17.33 -21.48
N ASP A 700 44.52 -17.99 -20.37
CA ASP A 700 43.93 -19.30 -20.01
C ASP A 700 42.65 -19.17 -19.17
N HIS A 701 42.38 -17.99 -18.61
CA HIS A 701 41.17 -17.76 -17.81
C HIS A 701 39.91 -17.75 -18.68
N ARG A 702 38.82 -18.33 -18.20
CA ARG A 702 37.56 -18.46 -18.95
C ARG A 702 36.38 -18.02 -18.08
N PRO A 703 36.08 -16.70 -17.98
CA PRO A 703 34.89 -16.22 -17.29
C PRO A 703 33.61 -16.78 -17.91
N THR A 704 32.58 -16.95 -17.09
CA THR A 704 31.23 -17.18 -17.63
C THR A 704 30.82 -16.00 -18.50
N ARG A 705 30.12 -16.26 -19.63
CA ARG A 705 29.91 -15.21 -20.62
C ARG A 705 28.54 -15.28 -21.28
N SER A 706 27.93 -14.10 -21.41
CA SER A 706 26.80 -13.82 -22.28
C SER A 706 27.25 -12.87 -23.41
N ALA A 707 26.81 -13.10 -24.64
CA ALA A 707 27.14 -12.24 -25.78
C ALA A 707 25.94 -12.11 -26.73
N TYR A 708 25.47 -10.90 -26.99
CA TYR A 708 24.26 -10.65 -27.78
C TYR A 708 24.40 -9.42 -28.69
N GLU A 709 23.65 -9.42 -29.79
CA GLU A 709 23.46 -8.23 -30.64
C GLU A 709 22.49 -7.25 -29.98
N VAL A 710 22.75 -5.95 -30.07
CA VAL A 710 21.85 -4.89 -29.60
C VAL A 710 21.60 -3.84 -30.69
N SER A 711 20.43 -3.20 -30.67
CA SER A 711 20.01 -2.27 -31.72
C SER A 711 20.91 -1.02 -31.83
N ARG A 712 21.44 -0.54 -30.70
CA ARG A 712 22.38 0.60 -30.64
C ARG A 712 23.07 0.65 -29.28
N LEU A 713 24.35 1.01 -29.28
CA LEU A 713 25.14 1.25 -28.07
C LEU A 713 25.32 2.76 -27.80
N PRO A 714 25.56 3.19 -26.54
CA PRO A 714 25.89 4.58 -26.22
C PRO A 714 27.05 5.09 -27.08
N ARG A 715 26.98 6.35 -27.52
CA ARG A 715 27.99 6.97 -28.41
C ARG A 715 28.19 6.24 -29.74
N ASP A 716 27.22 5.43 -30.16
CA ASP A 716 27.21 4.67 -31.42
C ASP A 716 28.35 3.67 -31.62
N VAL A 717 29.02 3.28 -30.53
CA VAL A 717 30.16 2.35 -30.56
C VAL A 717 29.75 0.94 -30.99
N LEU A 718 30.73 0.10 -31.30
CA LEU A 718 30.53 -1.23 -31.88
C LEU A 718 30.50 -2.33 -30.82
N VAL A 719 31.11 -2.10 -29.65
CA VAL A 719 31.21 -3.07 -28.55
C VAL A 719 31.21 -2.38 -27.18
N GLU A 720 30.53 -3.00 -26.23
CA GLU A 720 30.50 -2.62 -24.81
C GLU A 720 30.59 -3.89 -23.95
N ILE A 721 31.37 -3.87 -22.87
CA ILE A 721 31.56 -5.04 -21.98
C ILE A 721 31.44 -4.63 -20.52
N GLU A 722 30.60 -5.34 -19.78
CA GLU A 722 30.53 -5.28 -18.31
C GLU A 722 31.09 -6.56 -17.68
N ALA A 723 31.43 -6.51 -16.39
CA ALA A 723 32.01 -7.64 -15.68
C ALA A 723 31.62 -7.72 -14.20
N ILE A 724 31.57 -8.94 -13.68
CA ILE A 724 31.53 -9.25 -12.24
C ILE A 724 32.82 -9.94 -11.88
N VAL A 725 33.51 -9.46 -10.84
CA VAL A 725 34.88 -9.85 -10.50
C VAL A 725 34.97 -10.15 -9.01
N SER A 726 35.69 -11.21 -8.64
CA SER A 726 36.03 -11.41 -7.23
C SER A 726 37.16 -10.45 -6.83
N THR A 727 37.11 -9.90 -5.62
CA THR A 727 38.16 -9.03 -5.06
C THR A 727 38.99 -9.70 -3.96
N LYS A 728 38.77 -11.01 -3.73
CA LYS A 728 39.57 -11.85 -2.84
C LYS A 728 40.62 -12.64 -3.60
#